data_AF-A0A7W0HVK2-F1
#
_entry.id   AF-A0A7W0HVK2-F1
#
_cell.length_a   1.000
_cell.length_b   1.000
_cell.length_c   1.000
_cell.angle_alpha   90.00
_cell.angle_beta   90.00
_cell.angle_gamma   90.00
#
_symmetry.space_group_name_H-M   'P 1'
#
loop_
_entity.id
_entity.type
_entity.pdbx_description
1 polymer ?
#
loop_
_entity_poly.entity_id
_entity_poly.type
_entity_poly.pdbx_seq_one_letter_code
_entity_poly.pdbx_strand_id
1 'polypeptide(L)'
;MPDCSVVVIAHNDAARLPRAVRSVLDQSLRNLEVIIADDASTDGTEQVARQLMAEDNRVRYLRRKVNSGGCGAPRNDGIDAALSPYIMFLDSDDRLTRHACKSLLTEIERTGAEFVSGQISRFYEATGKQQRYYPSLFAPRRVVEGIEAEPELFVDSFTTNKLYDVAFLRSKALRFPEGVHFEDHVFAAELYSVATRFAVVPWVIYLWHRAADDSSISLSHHEMANVRQRIDAAFAADRILADHGLSHLVPERQHRFLRQDLPVYLHPIPSREEVWVKEFAAVVRPYLATVPQEVLDRTDPMVKVCAQLILDERVEDLTVAARSLTGPKAPPRQATQQNGRTYWGTSVGPGTDITALRLAELPYTASRLRHEVTDLATDGRRVTMTVRTYDPFGALPTGWKAFLQLGGTKVPIEPRHSGDGCYISEISFVPSKSGDPRIGFTRLADGRTTTDRLLIDPRAEPVRVGEVTVRPEGRSAFLRVHAPKPRPSLLRRTARKLLKRWSTPAMKLKVYKVLIRVVPRKKDLALFESDCGKGYTGSPRALYEELRRRGLPVAVVWSAARNKENFPKDAAIVRRSSWRYIWTMARAAYWVDSHGFPLDYPKPRGTRYLQTWHGQGIKSIGFDAPDLRADFAQPRDQWRDAIARWDALVSPGAEFERIFVTANRYAGPLLRYGTPRCDALVRGETPQGVRERLEIPPGKKVLLYAPTYRDAAKFSGRSVRVDLDLLAEELADEWVLVLRTHPVEKYKVPQRVRHFVRPAGSYPEINDLMLISDALLTDYSSVSSDYAVTGKPMLFYIDDWDDYRRNERGVYHDLPSIAPGPCLFTTEELVAALRDLPAVHRAHAQRYAAWRQLWCADERGNAAARVVDDFFAGPLAQPAVGGGFLWGTR
;
A
#
# COMPACT_ATOMS: atom_id res chain seq x y z
N MET A 1 37.11 7.41 -29.18
CA MET A 1 35.71 7.77 -29.45
C MET A 1 34.92 7.48 -28.19
N PRO A 2 34.02 8.37 -27.74
CA PRO A 2 33.16 8.10 -26.57
C PRO A 2 32.23 6.91 -26.84
N ASP A 3 31.89 6.14 -25.80
CA ASP A 3 30.97 5.00 -25.92
C ASP A 3 29.51 5.48 -25.99
N CYS A 4 29.19 6.59 -25.30
CA CYS A 4 27.86 7.18 -25.28
C CYS A 4 27.93 8.71 -25.13
N SER A 5 27.08 9.41 -25.87
CA SER A 5 26.88 10.87 -25.77
C SER A 5 25.58 11.15 -25.02
N VAL A 6 25.63 12.03 -24.01
CA VAL A 6 24.42 12.50 -23.32
C VAL A 6 24.18 13.95 -23.68
N VAL A 7 23.08 14.21 -24.38
CA VAL A 7 22.64 15.55 -24.75
C VAL A 7 21.82 16.14 -23.61
N VAL A 8 22.35 17.17 -22.98
CA VAL A 8 21.68 17.96 -21.95
C VAL A 8 21.07 19.19 -22.61
N ILE A 9 19.75 19.24 -22.74
CA ILE A 9 19.09 20.42 -23.29
C ILE A 9 18.91 21.49 -22.21
N ALA A 10 19.09 22.76 -22.56
CA ALA A 10 18.96 23.87 -21.63
C ALA A 10 18.31 25.10 -22.30
N HIS A 11 17.46 25.79 -21.55
CA HIS A 11 17.02 27.14 -21.86
C HIS A 11 16.69 27.87 -20.56
N ASN A 12 17.44 28.93 -20.25
CA ASN A 12 17.27 29.73 -19.03
C ASN A 12 17.27 28.90 -17.73
N ASP A 13 18.26 28.01 -17.56
CA ASP A 13 18.33 27.07 -16.44
C ASP A 13 19.70 26.99 -15.74
N ALA A 14 20.34 28.16 -15.57
CA ALA A 14 21.69 28.27 -15.01
C ALA A 14 21.84 27.57 -13.64
N ALA A 15 20.78 27.58 -12.82
CA ALA A 15 20.80 27.06 -11.46
C ALA A 15 20.82 25.52 -11.38
N ARG A 16 20.15 24.83 -12.32
CA ARG A 16 20.00 23.36 -12.28
C ARG A 16 20.93 22.65 -13.24
N LEU A 17 21.36 23.30 -14.32
CA LEU A 17 22.29 22.72 -15.30
C LEU A 17 23.52 22.00 -14.70
N PRO A 18 24.24 22.55 -13.69
CA PRO A 18 25.38 21.84 -13.09
C PRO A 18 25.01 20.49 -12.47
N ARG A 19 23.80 20.36 -11.93
CA ARG A 19 23.32 19.14 -11.30
C ARG A 19 23.05 18.04 -12.32
N ALA A 20 22.46 18.40 -13.46
CA ALA A 20 22.21 17.48 -14.57
C ALA A 20 23.53 17.00 -15.17
N VAL A 21 24.42 17.93 -15.56
CA VAL A 21 25.74 17.61 -16.14
C VAL A 21 26.58 16.75 -15.20
N ARG A 22 26.67 17.09 -13.92
CA ARG A 22 27.41 16.26 -12.94
C ARG A 22 26.83 14.85 -12.79
N SER A 23 25.51 14.67 -12.93
CA SER A 23 24.92 13.33 -12.90
C SER A 23 25.39 12.43 -14.05
N VAL A 24 25.80 13.04 -15.17
CA VAL A 24 26.44 12.34 -16.30
C VAL A 24 27.93 12.13 -16.04
N LEU A 25 28.65 13.15 -15.56
CA LEU A 25 30.09 13.03 -15.28
C LEU A 25 30.40 11.99 -14.18
N ASP A 26 29.47 11.80 -13.23
CA ASP A 26 29.54 10.84 -12.13
C ASP A 26 29.12 9.41 -12.50
N GLN A 27 28.75 9.16 -13.76
CA GLN A 27 28.36 7.82 -14.22
C GLN A 27 29.48 6.79 -14.00
N SER A 28 29.07 5.54 -13.77
CA SER A 28 30.01 4.42 -13.69
C SER A 28 30.66 4.06 -15.03
N LEU A 29 30.06 4.48 -16.15
CA LEU A 29 30.69 4.44 -17.47
C LEU A 29 31.53 5.71 -17.61
N ARG A 30 32.85 5.57 -17.83
CA ARG A 30 33.77 6.72 -17.82
C ARG A 30 33.95 7.36 -19.20
N ASN A 31 33.94 6.55 -20.25
CA ASN A 31 34.12 6.99 -21.64
C ASN A 31 32.83 7.59 -22.21
N LEU A 32 32.44 8.75 -21.70
CA LEU A 32 31.22 9.47 -22.06
C LEU A 32 31.55 10.83 -22.69
N GLU A 33 30.64 11.32 -23.52
CA GLU A 33 30.56 12.70 -23.98
C GLU A 33 29.31 13.37 -23.41
N VAL A 34 29.43 14.63 -22.99
CA VAL A 34 28.28 15.45 -22.57
C VAL A 34 28.13 16.61 -23.54
N ILE A 35 26.98 16.74 -24.18
CA ILE A 35 26.67 17.84 -25.09
C ILE A 35 25.62 18.72 -24.43
N ILE A 36 26.02 19.91 -23.99
CA ILE A 36 25.08 20.92 -23.51
C ILE A 36 24.53 21.65 -24.75
N ALA A 37 23.27 21.40 -25.10
CA ALA A 37 22.57 22.03 -26.21
C ALA A 37 21.66 23.14 -25.71
N ASP A 38 22.10 24.38 -25.84
CA ASP A 38 21.43 25.58 -25.34
C ASP A 38 20.60 26.27 -26.44
N ASP A 39 19.31 26.41 -26.17
CA ASP A 39 18.34 27.04 -27.06
C ASP A 39 18.34 28.58 -26.92
N ALA A 40 19.50 29.18 -27.15
CA ALA A 40 19.71 30.63 -27.07
C ALA A 40 19.27 31.25 -25.73
N SER A 41 19.72 30.69 -24.61
CA SER A 41 19.46 31.26 -23.27
C SER A 41 19.89 32.73 -23.16
N THR A 42 19.14 33.47 -22.35
CA THR A 42 19.31 34.90 -22.06
C THR A 42 19.69 35.18 -20.61
N ASP A 43 19.76 34.16 -19.76
CA ASP A 43 20.23 34.23 -18.37
C ASP A 43 21.70 33.79 -18.23
N GLY A 44 22.13 33.44 -17.01
CA GLY A 44 23.49 32.95 -16.73
C GLY A 44 23.83 31.56 -17.29
N THR A 45 22.94 30.90 -18.05
CA THR A 45 23.14 29.53 -18.52
C THR A 45 24.38 29.39 -19.40
N GLU A 46 24.63 30.34 -20.30
CA GLU A 46 25.82 30.33 -21.17
C GLU A 46 27.11 30.33 -20.34
N GLN A 47 27.19 31.21 -19.33
CA GLN A 47 28.37 31.31 -18.47
C GLN A 47 28.62 30.00 -17.74
N VAL A 48 27.57 29.40 -17.18
CA VAL A 48 27.64 28.12 -16.46
C VAL A 48 28.04 26.98 -17.41
N ALA A 49 27.48 26.90 -18.61
CA ALA A 49 27.82 25.87 -19.59
C ALA A 49 29.28 25.95 -20.04
N ARG A 50 29.79 27.16 -20.28
CA ARG A 50 31.21 27.40 -20.62
C ARG A 50 32.14 27.04 -19.46
N GLN A 51 31.73 27.31 -18.22
CA GLN A 51 32.48 26.89 -17.05
C GLN A 51 32.57 25.36 -16.95
N LEU A 52 31.45 24.65 -17.09
CA LEU A 52 31.42 23.18 -17.05
C LEU A 52 32.28 22.56 -18.18
N MET A 53 32.28 23.18 -19.36
CA MET A 53 33.15 22.81 -20.49
C MET A 53 34.65 23.00 -20.18
N ALA A 54 35.00 24.04 -19.42
CA ALA A 54 36.38 24.27 -19.01
C ALA A 54 36.82 23.33 -17.87
N GLU A 55 35.89 22.85 -17.03
CA GLU A 55 36.16 21.98 -15.90
C GLU A 55 36.39 20.50 -16.29
N ASP A 56 35.75 20.01 -17.35
CA ASP A 56 35.84 18.60 -17.78
C ASP A 56 35.88 18.50 -19.31
N ASN A 57 36.92 17.84 -19.84
CA ASN A 57 37.15 17.73 -21.28
C ASN A 57 36.12 16.86 -22.02
N ARG A 58 35.26 16.14 -21.30
CA ARG A 58 34.14 15.37 -21.88
C ARG A 58 32.94 16.25 -22.22
N VAL A 59 32.89 17.49 -21.72
CA VAL A 59 31.78 18.41 -21.92
C VAL A 59 32.01 19.26 -23.17
N ARG A 60 30.98 19.39 -24.00
CA ARG A 60 30.92 20.27 -25.18
C ARG A 60 29.68 21.15 -25.09
N TYR A 61 29.82 22.41 -25.50
CA TYR A 61 28.72 23.37 -25.48
C TYR A 61 28.33 23.78 -26.90
N LEU A 62 27.05 23.63 -27.22
CA LEU A 62 26.42 24.02 -28.48
C LEU A 62 25.33 25.04 -28.16
N ARG A 63 25.35 26.18 -28.84
CA ARG A 63 24.37 27.24 -28.62
C ARG A 63 23.73 27.67 -29.93
N ARG A 64 22.40 27.70 -29.96
CA ARG A 64 21.64 28.28 -31.08
C ARG A 64 21.72 29.81 -31.09
N LYS A 65 21.57 30.40 -32.26
CA LYS A 65 21.54 31.87 -32.41
C LYS A 65 20.21 32.49 -32.00
N VAL A 66 19.12 31.74 -32.18
CA VAL A 66 17.75 32.18 -31.92
C VAL A 66 17.05 31.03 -31.19
N ASN A 67 16.21 31.40 -30.20
CA ASN A 67 15.41 30.44 -29.46
C ASN A 67 14.39 29.77 -30.39
N SER A 68 14.33 28.44 -30.35
CA SER A 68 13.43 27.63 -31.17
C SER A 68 12.01 27.54 -30.63
N GLY A 69 11.80 27.88 -29.36
CA GLY A 69 10.51 27.83 -28.68
C GLY A 69 10.12 26.45 -28.13
N GLY A 70 11.00 25.44 -28.22
CA GLY A 70 10.71 24.09 -27.75
C GLY A 70 11.94 23.20 -27.54
N CYS A 71 11.73 21.99 -27.05
CA CYS A 71 12.81 21.05 -26.71
C CYS A 71 13.34 20.28 -27.92
N GLY A 72 12.62 20.28 -29.06
CA GLY A 72 12.96 19.45 -30.22
C GLY A 72 14.26 19.86 -30.92
N ALA A 73 14.40 21.14 -31.28
CA ALA A 73 15.55 21.61 -32.03
C ALA A 73 16.89 21.41 -31.29
N PRO A 74 17.01 21.72 -29.97
CA PRO A 74 18.24 21.42 -29.23
C PRO A 74 18.59 19.93 -29.15
N ARG A 75 17.59 19.03 -29.12
CA ARG A 75 17.84 17.58 -29.19
C ARG A 75 18.34 17.17 -30.57
N ASN A 76 17.80 17.73 -31.65
CA ASN A 76 18.28 17.52 -33.01
C ASN A 76 19.73 17.99 -33.19
N ASP A 77 20.06 19.20 -32.70
CA ASP A 77 21.44 19.72 -32.70
C ASP A 77 22.41 18.75 -31.99
N GLY A 78 21.94 18.14 -30.89
CA GLY A 78 22.69 17.11 -30.17
C GLY A 78 22.89 15.81 -30.97
N ILE A 79 21.87 15.33 -31.70
CA ILE A 79 22.00 14.14 -32.58
C ILE A 79 23.05 14.38 -33.68
N ASP A 80 23.05 15.59 -34.25
CA ASP A 80 23.97 15.95 -35.33
C ASP A 80 25.41 16.09 -34.82
N ALA A 81 25.59 16.59 -33.61
CA ALA A 81 26.90 16.79 -33.01
C ALA A 81 27.50 15.57 -32.28
N ALA A 82 26.70 14.53 -32.01
CA ALA A 82 27.12 13.33 -31.28
C ALA A 82 28.22 12.56 -32.02
N LEU A 83 29.31 12.25 -31.29
CA LEU A 83 30.47 11.51 -31.81
C LEU A 83 30.47 10.03 -31.46
N SER A 84 29.60 9.60 -30.54
CA SER A 84 29.50 8.20 -30.09
C SER A 84 28.51 7.39 -30.96
N PRO A 85 28.58 6.04 -30.89
CA PRO A 85 27.57 5.19 -31.51
C PRO A 85 26.20 5.26 -30.83
N TYR A 86 26.13 5.70 -29.56
CA TYR A 86 24.90 5.68 -28.77
C TYR A 86 24.60 7.00 -28.08
N ILE A 87 23.34 7.43 -28.07
CA ILE A 87 22.93 8.73 -27.53
C ILE A 87 21.83 8.60 -26.47
N MET A 88 21.88 9.46 -25.45
CA MET A 88 20.81 9.68 -24.47
C MET A 88 20.44 11.16 -24.40
N PHE A 89 19.22 11.46 -23.97
CA PHE A 89 18.75 12.83 -23.69
C PHE A 89 18.52 13.04 -22.20
N LEU A 90 18.85 14.24 -21.71
CA LEU A 90 18.64 14.66 -20.33
C LEU A 90 18.13 16.11 -20.32
N ASP A 91 17.04 16.37 -19.62
CA ASP A 91 16.57 17.73 -19.39
C ASP A 91 17.41 18.38 -18.26
N SER A 92 17.71 19.68 -18.35
CA SER A 92 18.62 20.39 -17.42
C SER A 92 18.14 20.42 -15.97
N ASP A 93 16.84 20.20 -15.71
CA ASP A 93 16.25 20.13 -14.39
C ASP A 93 16.19 18.71 -13.81
N ASP A 94 16.57 17.68 -14.58
CA ASP A 94 16.50 16.28 -14.20
C ASP A 94 17.88 15.63 -13.95
N ARG A 95 17.92 14.34 -13.60
CA ARG A 95 19.17 13.61 -13.36
C ARG A 95 19.12 12.15 -13.80
N LEU A 96 20.27 11.63 -14.22
CA LEU A 96 20.47 10.19 -14.40
C LEU A 96 20.89 9.52 -13.08
N THR A 97 20.51 8.25 -12.91
CA THR A 97 21.05 7.43 -11.81
C THR A 97 22.47 6.98 -12.12
N ARG A 98 23.30 6.70 -11.11
CA ARG A 98 24.75 6.44 -11.23
C ARG A 98 25.16 5.38 -12.28
N HIS A 99 24.29 4.43 -12.58
CA HIS A 99 24.57 3.31 -13.47
C HIS A 99 23.77 3.35 -14.78
N ALA A 100 23.02 4.44 -15.03
CA ALA A 100 22.12 4.56 -16.17
C ALA A 100 22.81 4.25 -17.51
N CYS A 101 23.86 5.00 -17.87
CA CYS A 101 24.52 4.85 -19.17
C CYS A 101 25.13 3.45 -19.33
N LYS A 102 25.82 2.94 -18.29
CA LYS A 102 26.44 1.61 -18.34
C LYS A 102 25.41 0.50 -18.52
N SER A 103 24.31 0.55 -17.77
CA SER A 103 23.29 -0.49 -17.78
C SER A 103 22.55 -0.54 -19.12
N LEU A 104 22.21 0.63 -19.70
CA LEU A 104 21.56 0.67 -21.01
C LEU A 104 22.52 0.28 -22.14
N LEU A 105 23.78 0.73 -22.07
CA LEU A 105 24.80 0.36 -23.06
C LEU A 105 25.04 -1.15 -23.09
N THR A 106 25.19 -1.76 -21.91
CA THR A 106 25.37 -3.22 -21.81
C THR A 106 24.17 -3.95 -22.42
N GLU A 107 22.96 -3.41 -22.27
CA GLU A 107 21.77 -4.04 -22.82
C GLU A 107 21.63 -3.87 -24.32
N ILE A 108 21.91 -2.68 -24.86
CA ILE A 108 21.80 -2.43 -26.30
C ILE A 108 22.80 -3.28 -27.08
N GLU A 109 24.04 -3.41 -26.58
CA GLU A 109 25.08 -4.25 -27.18
C GLU A 109 24.77 -5.74 -27.05
N ARG A 110 24.29 -6.19 -25.89
CA ARG A 110 23.93 -7.59 -25.66
C ARG A 110 22.80 -8.04 -26.56
N THR A 111 21.82 -7.16 -26.75
CA THR A 111 20.61 -7.52 -27.49
C THR A 111 20.78 -7.26 -28.97
N GLY A 112 21.47 -6.20 -29.39
CA GLY A 112 21.43 -5.68 -30.76
C GLY A 112 20.12 -4.93 -31.02
N ALA A 113 19.57 -4.28 -30.00
CA ALA A 113 18.38 -3.45 -30.09
C ALA A 113 18.70 -2.08 -30.71
N GLU A 114 17.73 -1.46 -31.37
CA GLU A 114 17.86 -0.10 -31.93
C GLU A 114 17.79 0.98 -30.84
N PHE A 115 17.07 0.69 -29.75
CA PHE A 115 17.09 1.47 -28.52
C PHE A 115 16.76 0.62 -27.29
N VAL A 116 17.07 1.15 -26.11
CA VAL A 116 16.74 0.53 -24.81
C VAL A 116 16.00 1.53 -23.93
N SER A 117 14.85 1.14 -23.41
CA SER A 117 14.02 1.95 -22.50
C SER A 117 14.14 1.47 -21.06
N GLY A 118 14.35 2.39 -20.12
CA GLY A 118 14.47 2.09 -18.69
C GLY A 118 13.43 2.78 -17.82
N GLN A 119 13.31 2.30 -16.58
CA GLN A 119 12.33 2.79 -15.62
C GLN A 119 12.58 4.26 -15.23
N ILE A 120 11.51 5.05 -15.22
CA ILE A 120 11.50 6.43 -14.72
C ILE A 120 11.07 6.45 -13.25
N SER A 121 11.65 7.33 -12.43
CA SER A 121 11.15 7.64 -11.09
C SER A 121 10.96 9.14 -10.89
N ARG A 122 9.76 9.54 -10.46
CA ARG A 122 9.51 10.90 -9.98
C ARG A 122 10.24 11.13 -8.67
N PHE A 123 10.98 12.23 -8.56
CA PHE A 123 11.68 12.66 -7.36
C PHE A 123 11.06 13.96 -6.84
N TYR A 124 10.40 13.90 -5.69
CA TYR A 124 9.75 15.06 -5.07
C TYR A 124 10.73 15.81 -4.17
N GLU A 125 11.28 16.92 -4.64
CA GLU A 125 12.39 17.63 -3.97
C GLU A 125 12.04 18.04 -2.54
N ALA A 126 10.83 18.54 -2.32
CA ALA A 126 10.36 18.98 -0.99
C ALA A 126 10.34 17.87 0.08
N THR A 127 10.26 16.60 -0.33
CA THR A 127 10.13 15.46 0.59
C THR A 127 11.26 14.43 0.48
N GLY A 128 12.07 14.51 -0.58
CA GLY A 128 13.03 13.47 -0.95
C GLY A 128 12.39 12.15 -1.38
N LYS A 129 11.06 12.09 -1.54
CA LYS A 129 10.35 10.86 -1.89
C LYS A 129 10.55 10.52 -3.37
N GLN A 130 10.83 9.25 -3.64
CA GLN A 130 10.84 8.68 -4.98
C GLN A 130 9.58 7.86 -5.26
N GLN A 131 9.09 7.93 -6.49
CA GLN A 131 7.95 7.15 -6.96
C GLN A 131 8.16 6.71 -8.41
N ARG A 132 8.28 5.40 -8.63
CA ARG A 132 8.36 4.81 -9.98
C ARG A 132 7.13 5.15 -10.80
N TYR A 133 7.35 5.47 -12.07
CA TYR A 133 6.31 5.84 -13.02
C TYR A 133 5.93 4.64 -13.89
N TYR A 134 4.68 4.19 -13.84
CA TYR A 134 4.18 2.96 -14.47
C TYR A 134 5.10 1.72 -14.28
N PRO A 135 5.34 1.28 -13.03
CA PRO A 135 6.31 0.22 -12.75
C PRO A 135 6.00 -1.15 -13.36
N SER A 136 4.73 -1.43 -13.73
CA SER A 136 4.36 -2.67 -14.41
C SER A 136 4.94 -2.76 -15.81
N LEU A 137 5.00 -1.63 -16.54
CA LEU A 137 5.48 -1.57 -17.93
C LEU A 137 6.96 -1.99 -18.05
N PHE A 138 7.75 -1.67 -17.02
CA PHE A 138 9.18 -1.96 -16.93
C PHE A 138 9.49 -3.18 -16.06
N ALA A 139 8.50 -3.88 -15.49
CA ALA A 139 8.76 -4.94 -14.52
C ALA A 139 9.61 -6.10 -15.09
N PRO A 140 9.33 -6.64 -16.28
CA PRO A 140 10.20 -7.63 -16.91
C PRO A 140 11.30 -6.99 -17.76
N ARG A 141 12.54 -7.50 -17.61
CA ARG A 141 13.64 -7.26 -18.57
C ARG A 141 13.39 -8.10 -19.82
N ARG A 142 13.25 -7.49 -20.99
CA ARG A 142 12.91 -8.19 -22.23
C ARG A 142 13.34 -7.43 -23.48
N VAL A 143 13.33 -8.16 -24.61
CA VAL A 143 13.42 -7.60 -25.97
C VAL A 143 12.03 -7.71 -26.58
N VAL A 144 11.62 -6.66 -27.29
CA VAL A 144 10.32 -6.53 -27.95
C VAL A 144 10.58 -6.40 -29.45
N GLU A 145 9.95 -7.29 -30.22
CA GLU A 145 10.06 -7.35 -31.69
C GLU A 145 8.96 -6.49 -32.30
N GLY A 146 9.22 -5.19 -32.43
CA GLY A 146 8.27 -4.19 -32.91
C GLY A 146 7.19 -3.83 -31.90
N ILE A 147 6.59 -2.64 -32.05
CA ILE A 147 5.57 -2.14 -31.11
C ILE A 147 4.28 -3.00 -31.13
N GLU A 148 3.99 -3.70 -32.22
CA GLU A 148 2.85 -4.61 -32.36
C GLU A 148 2.86 -5.74 -31.31
N ALA A 149 4.04 -6.22 -30.92
CA ALA A 149 4.17 -7.28 -29.92
C ALA A 149 3.71 -6.82 -28.52
N GLU A 150 3.88 -5.53 -28.20
CA GLU A 150 3.50 -4.96 -26.92
C GLU A 150 3.00 -3.49 -27.03
N PRO A 151 1.78 -3.26 -27.56
CA PRO A 151 1.28 -1.90 -27.83
C PRO A 151 1.11 -1.02 -26.58
N GLU A 152 1.06 -1.60 -25.37
CA GLU A 152 1.02 -0.83 -24.12
C GLU A 152 2.23 0.11 -23.96
N LEU A 153 3.34 -0.16 -24.66
CA LEU A 153 4.56 0.67 -24.63
C LEU A 153 4.37 2.06 -25.25
N PHE A 154 3.27 2.34 -25.96
CA PHE A 154 2.90 3.71 -26.33
C PHE A 154 2.76 4.64 -25.10
N VAL A 155 2.51 4.09 -23.90
CA VAL A 155 2.51 4.84 -22.63
C VAL A 155 3.89 5.43 -22.31
N ASP A 156 4.98 4.79 -22.76
CA ASP A 156 6.33 5.29 -22.59
C ASP A 156 6.75 6.21 -23.75
N SER A 157 6.17 7.41 -23.78
CA SER A 157 6.52 8.47 -24.73
C SER A 157 7.71 9.33 -24.31
N PHE A 158 8.34 9.05 -23.17
CA PHE A 158 9.47 9.83 -22.71
C PHE A 158 10.67 9.56 -23.62
N THR A 159 11.39 10.59 -24.00
CA THR A 159 12.58 10.42 -24.85
C THR A 159 13.86 10.35 -24.04
N THR A 160 13.80 10.76 -22.77
CA THR A 160 14.93 10.89 -21.85
C THR A 160 15.23 9.61 -21.06
N ASN A 161 14.32 8.64 -21.06
CA ASN A 161 14.52 7.35 -20.38
C ASN A 161 15.13 6.26 -21.28
N LYS A 162 15.74 6.67 -22.40
CA LYS A 162 16.18 5.77 -23.47
C LYS A 162 17.64 6.02 -23.86
N LEU A 163 18.28 4.94 -24.32
CA LEU A 163 19.55 4.97 -25.06
C LEU A 163 19.26 4.53 -26.49
N TYR A 164 19.71 5.29 -27.48
CA TYR A 164 19.44 5.04 -28.90
C TYR A 164 20.72 4.75 -29.67
N ASP A 165 20.64 3.88 -30.67
CA ASP A 165 21.66 3.77 -31.71
C ASP A 165 21.61 4.99 -32.65
N VAL A 166 22.74 5.70 -32.76
CA VAL A 166 22.84 6.93 -33.57
C VAL A 166 22.77 6.64 -35.07
N ALA A 167 23.31 5.51 -35.53
CA ALA A 167 23.24 5.11 -36.92
C ALA A 167 21.79 4.79 -37.31
N PHE A 168 21.05 4.12 -36.42
CA PHE A 168 19.60 3.90 -36.58
C PHE A 168 18.85 5.23 -36.70
N LEU A 169 19.02 6.16 -35.74
CA LEU A 169 18.36 7.47 -35.77
C LEU A 169 18.62 8.22 -37.09
N ARG A 170 19.87 8.22 -37.57
CA ARG A 170 20.25 8.87 -38.83
C ARG A 170 19.69 8.16 -40.06
N SER A 171 19.77 6.84 -40.11
CA SER A 171 19.31 6.03 -41.25
C SER A 171 17.79 6.12 -41.48
N LYS A 172 17.03 6.28 -40.40
CA LYS A 172 15.57 6.45 -40.43
C LYS A 172 15.14 7.91 -40.47
N ALA A 173 16.09 8.85 -40.53
CA ALA A 173 15.83 10.29 -40.44
C ALA A 173 14.98 10.69 -39.22
N LEU A 174 15.12 9.97 -38.10
CA LEU A 174 14.38 10.24 -36.87
C LEU A 174 14.83 11.58 -36.28
N ARG A 175 13.87 12.50 -36.18
CA ARG A 175 14.05 13.88 -35.70
C ARG A 175 12.89 14.29 -34.81
N PHE A 176 13.18 15.12 -33.83
CA PHE A 176 12.15 15.76 -33.04
C PHE A 176 11.46 16.84 -33.87
N PRO A 177 10.12 16.91 -33.90
CA PRO A 177 9.44 17.99 -34.60
C PRO A 177 9.75 19.34 -33.96
N GLU A 178 10.07 20.32 -34.79
CA GLU A 178 10.35 21.69 -34.35
C GLU A 178 9.07 22.55 -34.38
N GLY A 179 8.97 23.53 -33.48
CA GLY A 179 7.78 24.39 -33.36
C GLY A 179 6.53 23.71 -32.79
N VAL A 180 6.65 22.48 -32.30
CA VAL A 180 5.57 21.70 -31.69
C VAL A 180 5.86 21.51 -30.20
N HIS A 181 4.85 21.74 -29.35
CA HIS A 181 4.89 21.32 -27.95
C HIS A 181 4.38 19.88 -27.83
N PHE A 182 4.89 19.11 -26.87
CA PHE A 182 4.70 17.65 -26.79
C PHE A 182 5.36 16.93 -27.97
N GLU A 183 6.53 17.42 -28.38
CA GLU A 183 7.37 16.85 -29.42
C GLU A 183 7.81 15.42 -29.11
N ASP A 184 7.89 15.08 -27.82
CA ASP A 184 8.19 13.75 -27.31
C ASP A 184 7.12 12.72 -27.69
N HIS A 185 5.83 13.10 -27.66
CA HIS A 185 4.73 12.23 -28.08
C HIS A 185 4.81 11.89 -29.57
N VAL A 186 5.10 12.90 -30.40
CA VAL A 186 5.18 12.75 -31.85
C VAL A 186 6.45 11.97 -32.23
N PHE A 187 7.59 12.29 -31.61
CA PHE A 187 8.84 11.55 -31.80
C PHE A 187 8.70 10.08 -31.38
N ALA A 188 8.04 9.80 -30.25
CA ALA A 188 7.83 8.43 -29.80
C ALA A 188 6.95 7.63 -30.78
N ALA A 189 5.92 8.25 -31.36
CA ALA A 189 5.09 7.60 -32.38
C ALA A 189 5.92 7.24 -33.62
N GLU A 190 6.75 8.17 -34.10
CA GLU A 190 7.66 7.93 -35.23
C GLU A 190 8.68 6.81 -34.90
N LEU A 191 9.32 6.91 -33.73
CA LEU A 191 10.29 5.92 -33.24
C LEU A 191 9.69 4.50 -33.23
N TYR A 192 8.52 4.34 -32.63
CA TYR A 192 7.86 3.03 -32.55
C TYR A 192 7.35 2.54 -33.91
N SER A 193 7.09 3.44 -34.86
CA SER A 193 6.64 3.07 -36.21
C SER A 193 7.76 2.48 -37.06
N VAL A 194 9.02 2.87 -36.80
CA VAL A 194 10.17 2.44 -37.61
C VAL A 194 11.12 1.48 -36.90
N ALA A 195 11.01 1.35 -35.57
CA ALA A 195 11.79 0.41 -34.78
C ALA A 195 11.27 -1.02 -34.94
N THR A 196 12.15 -1.92 -35.34
CA THR A 196 11.85 -3.34 -35.50
C THR A 196 12.17 -4.13 -34.23
N ARG A 197 13.05 -3.62 -33.37
CA ARG A 197 13.55 -4.35 -32.21
C ARG A 197 14.14 -3.45 -31.13
N PHE A 198 13.56 -3.49 -29.94
CA PHE A 198 14.01 -2.68 -28.81
C PHE A 198 13.97 -3.42 -27.48
N ALA A 199 14.72 -2.96 -26.47
CA ALA A 199 14.75 -3.61 -25.16
C ALA A 199 14.12 -2.75 -24.06
N VAL A 200 13.51 -3.40 -23.07
CA VAL A 200 12.90 -2.75 -21.89
C VAL A 200 13.54 -3.31 -20.62
N VAL A 201 13.97 -2.44 -19.71
CA VAL A 201 14.68 -2.83 -18.49
C VAL A 201 14.04 -2.26 -17.20
N PRO A 202 14.08 -3.00 -16.07
CA PRO A 202 13.42 -2.60 -14.81
C PRO A 202 14.19 -1.57 -13.99
N TRP A 203 15.39 -1.20 -14.42
CA TRP A 203 16.28 -0.34 -13.64
C TRP A 203 15.85 1.11 -13.74
N VAL A 204 15.78 1.80 -12.59
CA VAL A 204 15.55 3.24 -12.57
C VAL A 204 16.77 3.93 -13.15
N ILE A 205 16.64 4.52 -14.34
CA ILE A 205 17.72 5.22 -15.03
C ILE A 205 17.52 6.74 -15.03
N TYR A 206 16.27 7.20 -14.98
CA TYR A 206 15.91 8.61 -15.04
C TYR A 206 15.17 9.07 -13.77
N LEU A 207 15.67 10.13 -13.14
CA LEU A 207 15.03 10.80 -12.02
C LEU A 207 14.37 12.09 -12.52
N TRP A 208 13.04 12.03 -12.65
CA TRP A 208 12.23 13.17 -13.04
C TRP A 208 11.93 14.04 -11.82
N HIS A 209 12.67 15.13 -11.68
CA HIS A 209 12.61 16.07 -10.58
C HIS A 209 11.31 16.88 -10.61
N ARG A 210 10.66 16.93 -9.45
CA ARG A 210 9.47 17.75 -9.23
C ARG A 210 9.75 18.75 -8.13
N ALA A 211 10.04 19.97 -8.56
CA ALA A 211 10.17 21.15 -7.71
C ALA A 211 8.84 21.48 -7.00
N ALA A 212 8.90 22.34 -5.99
CA ALA A 212 7.72 22.73 -5.20
C ALA A 212 6.86 23.81 -5.89
N ASP A 213 7.45 24.52 -6.84
CA ASP A 213 6.85 25.56 -7.67
C ASP A 213 6.42 24.98 -9.04
N ASP A 214 5.21 25.35 -9.49
CA ASP A 214 4.55 24.84 -10.70
C ASP A 214 5.14 25.43 -12.02
N SER A 215 6.44 25.70 -12.08
CA SER A 215 7.10 26.47 -13.17
C SER A 215 7.40 25.68 -14.46
N SER A 216 6.92 24.44 -14.60
CA SER A 216 7.14 23.61 -15.81
C SER A 216 6.06 23.86 -16.86
N ILE A 217 6.45 23.98 -18.14
CA ILE A 217 5.54 24.16 -19.30
C ILE A 217 4.45 23.06 -19.34
N SER A 218 4.81 21.83 -18.97
CA SER A 218 3.90 20.69 -18.83
C SER A 218 2.81 20.85 -17.76
N LEU A 219 2.94 21.85 -16.88
CA LEU A 219 2.03 22.16 -15.77
C LEU A 219 1.14 23.38 -16.04
N SER A 220 1.30 24.09 -17.16
CA SER A 220 0.38 25.16 -17.62
C SER A 220 -0.94 24.62 -18.21
N HIS A 221 -1.46 23.54 -17.64
CA HIS A 221 -2.70 22.86 -18.06
C HIS A 221 -3.99 23.71 -17.91
N HIS A 222 -3.85 24.96 -17.48
CA HIS A 222 -4.92 25.95 -17.44
C HIS A 222 -5.03 26.76 -18.74
N GLU A 223 -3.97 26.79 -19.56
CA GLU A 223 -3.97 27.52 -20.82
C GLU A 223 -4.60 26.68 -21.92
N MET A 224 -5.57 27.24 -22.65
CA MET A 224 -6.23 26.48 -23.73
C MET A 224 -5.29 26.19 -24.91
N ALA A 225 -4.25 27.02 -25.12
CA ALA A 225 -3.20 26.74 -26.10
C ALA A 225 -2.51 25.38 -25.83
N ASN A 226 -2.25 25.06 -24.57
CA ASN A 226 -1.68 23.79 -24.16
C ASN A 226 -2.61 22.59 -24.49
N VAL A 227 -3.92 22.76 -24.32
CA VAL A 227 -4.93 21.74 -24.69
C VAL A 227 -4.89 21.49 -26.19
N ARG A 228 -4.97 22.55 -27.00
CA ARG A 228 -4.95 22.47 -28.47
C ARG A 228 -3.70 21.77 -28.98
N GLN A 229 -2.52 22.22 -28.52
CA GLN A 229 -1.25 21.61 -28.90
C GLN A 229 -1.17 20.13 -28.55
N ARG A 230 -1.72 19.70 -27.41
CA ARG A 230 -1.73 18.27 -27.06
C ARG A 230 -2.66 17.46 -27.96
N ILE A 231 -3.81 18.01 -28.35
CA ILE A 231 -4.73 17.38 -29.30
C ILE A 231 -4.08 17.30 -30.69
N ASP A 232 -3.41 18.37 -31.13
CA ASP A 232 -2.68 18.39 -32.40
C ASP A 232 -1.57 17.33 -32.42
N ALA A 233 -0.80 17.20 -31.33
CA ALA A 233 0.21 16.15 -31.18
C ALA A 233 -0.42 14.74 -31.19
N ALA A 234 -1.61 14.56 -30.63
CA ALA A 234 -2.31 13.27 -30.66
C ALA A 234 -2.77 12.90 -32.08
N PHE A 235 -3.34 13.84 -32.84
CA PHE A 235 -3.66 13.65 -34.25
C PHE A 235 -2.40 13.39 -35.09
N ALA A 236 -1.31 14.11 -34.84
CA ALA A 236 -0.05 13.90 -35.55
C ALA A 236 0.50 12.49 -35.32
N ALA A 237 0.47 12.00 -34.08
CA ALA A 237 0.90 10.65 -33.74
C ALA A 237 0.01 9.56 -34.39
N ASP A 238 -1.32 9.74 -34.42
CA ASP A 238 -2.24 8.83 -35.10
C ASP A 238 -1.95 8.77 -36.61
N ARG A 239 -1.73 9.94 -37.22
CA ARG A 239 -1.39 10.04 -38.64
C ARG A 239 -0.05 9.39 -38.96
N ILE A 240 0.97 9.59 -38.14
CA ILE A 240 2.29 8.95 -38.31
C ILE A 240 2.16 7.43 -38.39
N LEU A 241 1.39 6.83 -37.48
CA LEU A 241 1.14 5.39 -37.51
C LEU A 241 0.43 4.98 -38.80
N ALA A 242 -0.59 5.73 -39.21
CA ALA A 242 -1.31 5.44 -40.45
C ALA A 242 -0.41 5.56 -41.69
N ASP A 243 0.43 6.59 -41.78
CA ASP A 243 1.35 6.83 -42.89
C ASP A 243 2.41 5.72 -43.01
N HIS A 244 2.77 5.08 -41.89
CA HIS A 244 3.65 3.91 -41.83
C HIS A 244 2.92 2.57 -42.04
N GLY A 245 1.62 2.57 -42.38
CA GLY A 245 0.83 1.34 -42.59
C GLY A 245 0.39 0.65 -41.29
N LEU A 246 0.54 1.31 -40.14
CA LEU A 246 0.22 0.80 -38.80
C LEU A 246 -1.14 1.32 -38.29
N SER A 247 -2.10 1.57 -39.19
CA SER A 247 -3.44 2.08 -38.81
C SER A 247 -4.16 1.20 -37.79
N HIS A 248 -3.88 -0.11 -37.78
CA HIS A 248 -4.44 -1.05 -36.82
C HIS A 248 -3.93 -0.84 -35.38
N LEU A 249 -2.83 -0.10 -35.17
CA LEU A 249 -2.30 0.28 -33.86
C LEU A 249 -2.78 1.65 -33.36
N VAL A 250 -3.44 2.45 -34.20
CA VAL A 250 -4.01 3.74 -33.80
C VAL A 250 -4.94 3.61 -32.58
N PRO A 251 -5.83 2.59 -32.48
CA PRO A 251 -6.63 2.36 -31.27
C PRO A 251 -5.81 2.19 -29.99
N GLU A 252 -4.65 1.51 -30.04
CA GLU A 252 -3.78 1.31 -28.87
C GLU A 252 -3.08 2.60 -28.45
N ARG A 253 -2.70 3.44 -29.42
CA ARG A 253 -2.17 4.78 -29.15
C ARG A 253 -3.25 5.71 -28.59
N GLN A 254 -4.48 5.64 -29.10
CA GLN A 254 -5.70 6.29 -28.56
C GLN A 254 -6.00 5.88 -27.12
N HIS A 255 -5.83 4.60 -26.79
CA HIS A 255 -5.95 4.15 -25.42
C HIS A 255 -4.93 4.85 -24.49
N ARG A 256 -3.69 5.09 -24.95
CA ARG A 256 -2.70 5.89 -24.20
C ARG A 256 -3.17 7.32 -23.95
N PHE A 257 -3.77 7.98 -24.93
CA PHE A 257 -4.31 9.34 -24.75
C PHE A 257 -5.36 9.36 -23.65
N LEU A 258 -6.31 8.42 -23.66
CA LEU A 258 -7.33 8.31 -22.61
C LEU A 258 -6.73 7.99 -21.24
N ARG A 259 -5.68 7.17 -21.19
CA ARG A 259 -5.03 6.75 -19.94
C ARG A 259 -4.14 7.83 -19.31
N GLN A 260 -3.51 8.69 -20.11
CA GLN A 260 -2.45 9.58 -19.64
C GLN A 260 -2.68 11.06 -19.96
N ASP A 261 -3.16 11.41 -21.15
CA ASP A 261 -3.30 12.81 -21.57
C ASP A 261 -4.60 13.43 -21.10
N LEU A 262 -5.72 12.80 -21.43
CA LEU A 262 -7.03 13.31 -21.09
C LEU A 262 -7.19 13.56 -19.57
N PRO A 263 -6.74 12.65 -18.68
CA PRO A 263 -6.86 12.87 -17.23
C PRO A 263 -6.08 14.08 -16.70
N VAL A 264 -5.04 14.55 -17.39
CA VAL A 264 -4.30 15.78 -17.00
C VAL A 264 -5.25 16.97 -16.93
N TYR A 265 -6.18 17.06 -17.88
CA TYR A 265 -7.17 18.14 -17.95
C TYR A 265 -8.46 17.79 -17.21
N LEU A 266 -8.88 16.52 -17.17
CA LEU A 266 -10.09 16.14 -16.42
C LEU A 266 -9.95 16.37 -14.91
N HIS A 267 -8.80 16.05 -14.32
CA HIS A 267 -8.59 16.21 -12.87
C HIS A 267 -8.86 17.62 -12.30
N PRO A 268 -8.42 18.72 -12.96
CA PRO A 268 -8.68 20.08 -12.51
C PRO A 268 -10.05 20.66 -12.92
N ILE A 269 -10.81 20.03 -13.84
CA ILE A 269 -12.14 20.50 -14.28
C ILE A 269 -13.03 20.98 -13.13
N PRO A 270 -13.14 20.26 -11.98
CA PRO A 270 -14.02 20.70 -10.90
C PRO A 270 -13.76 22.12 -10.39
N SER A 271 -12.53 22.63 -10.56
CA SER A 271 -12.09 23.98 -10.16
C SER A 271 -11.99 24.99 -11.29
N ARG A 272 -12.34 24.61 -12.53
CA ARG A 272 -12.28 25.49 -13.69
C ARG A 272 -13.57 26.29 -13.84
N GLU A 273 -13.45 27.45 -14.47
CA GLU A 273 -14.61 28.22 -14.88
C GLU A 273 -15.37 27.48 -15.98
N GLU A 274 -16.69 27.61 -15.96
CA GLU A 274 -17.58 26.90 -16.89
C GLU A 274 -17.25 27.21 -18.36
N VAL A 275 -16.88 28.47 -18.66
CA VAL A 275 -16.45 28.90 -20.00
C VAL A 275 -15.23 28.09 -20.47
N TRP A 276 -14.24 27.93 -19.59
CA TRP A 276 -13.06 27.13 -19.90
C TRP A 276 -13.41 25.66 -20.13
N VAL A 277 -14.31 25.08 -19.32
CA VAL A 277 -14.72 23.67 -19.48
C VAL A 277 -15.48 23.46 -20.80
N LYS A 278 -16.33 24.40 -21.19
CA LYS A 278 -17.02 24.40 -22.49
C LYS A 278 -16.04 24.45 -23.65
N GLU A 279 -15.07 25.37 -23.62
CA GLU A 279 -14.04 25.49 -24.65
C GLU A 279 -13.15 24.24 -24.71
N PHE A 280 -12.75 23.70 -23.55
CA PHE A 280 -12.02 22.44 -23.45
C PHE A 280 -12.78 21.29 -24.11
N ALA A 281 -14.06 21.11 -23.77
CA ALA A 281 -14.89 20.05 -24.35
C ALA A 281 -14.99 20.21 -25.87
N ALA A 282 -15.17 21.43 -26.38
CA ALA A 282 -15.22 21.71 -27.82
C ALA A 282 -13.91 21.39 -28.55
N VAL A 283 -12.75 21.66 -27.94
CA VAL A 283 -11.42 21.35 -28.52
C VAL A 283 -11.13 19.84 -28.53
N VAL A 284 -11.51 19.13 -27.46
CA VAL A 284 -11.18 17.71 -27.30
C VAL A 284 -12.17 16.78 -28.02
N ARG A 285 -13.42 17.19 -28.15
CA ARG A 285 -14.51 16.38 -28.75
C ARG A 285 -14.18 15.83 -30.15
N PRO A 286 -13.64 16.60 -31.11
CA PRO A 286 -13.31 16.08 -32.44
C PRO A 286 -12.32 14.91 -32.38
N TYR A 287 -11.36 14.97 -31.46
CA TYR A 287 -10.41 13.88 -31.25
C TYR A 287 -11.06 12.66 -30.63
N LEU A 288 -11.90 12.84 -29.60
CA LEU A 288 -12.64 11.72 -28.99
C LEU A 288 -13.59 11.03 -29.98
N ALA A 289 -14.14 11.78 -30.94
CA ALA A 289 -15.04 11.22 -31.96
C ALA A 289 -14.32 10.25 -32.92
N THR A 290 -12.98 10.28 -33.01
CA THR A 290 -12.21 9.31 -33.79
C THR A 290 -11.84 8.05 -33.00
N VAL A 291 -12.12 8.01 -31.69
CA VAL A 291 -11.76 6.89 -30.83
C VAL A 291 -12.83 5.80 -30.89
N PRO A 292 -12.48 4.55 -31.26
CA PRO A 292 -13.43 3.45 -31.29
C PRO A 292 -14.05 3.14 -29.92
N GLN A 293 -15.30 2.66 -29.91
CA GLN A 293 -16.01 2.30 -28.67
C GLN A 293 -15.26 1.23 -27.86
N GLU A 294 -14.62 0.26 -28.51
CA GLU A 294 -13.82 -0.79 -27.86
C GLU A 294 -12.63 -0.23 -27.04
N VAL A 295 -12.07 0.91 -27.46
CA VAL A 295 -10.99 1.61 -26.76
C VAL A 295 -11.54 2.32 -25.52
N LEU A 296 -12.71 2.94 -25.65
CA LEU A 296 -13.44 3.52 -24.52
C LEU A 296 -13.80 2.45 -23.48
N ASP A 297 -14.25 1.27 -23.92
CA ASP A 297 -14.72 0.19 -23.05
C ASP A 297 -13.61 -0.41 -22.17
N ARG A 298 -12.35 -0.42 -22.64
CA ARG A 298 -11.18 -0.86 -21.85
C ARG A 298 -10.54 0.24 -20.98
N THR A 299 -11.03 1.48 -21.09
CA THR A 299 -10.52 2.63 -20.33
C THR A 299 -11.10 2.66 -18.89
N ASP A 300 -10.42 3.32 -17.94
CA ASP A 300 -10.96 3.55 -16.58
C ASP A 300 -12.42 4.05 -16.66
N PRO A 301 -13.38 3.42 -15.96
CA PRO A 301 -14.80 3.70 -16.15
C PRO A 301 -15.18 5.17 -15.96
N MET A 302 -14.52 5.89 -15.05
CA MET A 302 -14.83 7.31 -14.85
C MET A 302 -14.21 8.21 -15.92
N VAL A 303 -13.06 7.83 -16.49
CA VAL A 303 -12.51 8.53 -17.66
C VAL A 303 -13.39 8.31 -18.88
N LYS A 304 -13.89 7.09 -19.08
CA LYS A 304 -14.89 6.75 -20.12
C LYS A 304 -16.15 7.60 -19.98
N VAL A 305 -16.73 7.68 -18.76
CA VAL A 305 -17.89 8.55 -18.49
C VAL A 305 -17.59 10.00 -18.85
N CYS A 306 -16.43 10.53 -18.43
CA CYS A 306 -16.06 11.90 -18.80
C CYS A 306 -15.89 12.10 -20.32
N ALA A 307 -15.30 11.14 -21.03
CA ALA A 307 -15.18 11.19 -22.48
C ALA A 307 -16.55 11.16 -23.16
N GLN A 308 -17.47 10.30 -22.71
CA GLN A 308 -18.84 10.25 -23.21
C GLN A 308 -19.58 11.57 -22.97
N LEU A 309 -19.45 12.16 -21.79
CA LEU A 309 -20.08 13.45 -21.48
C LEU A 309 -19.53 14.62 -22.33
N ILE A 310 -18.28 14.54 -22.78
CA ILE A 310 -17.72 15.48 -23.77
C ILE A 310 -18.35 15.25 -25.15
N LEU A 311 -18.48 14.00 -25.59
CA LEU A 311 -19.12 13.65 -26.86
C LEU A 311 -20.59 14.09 -26.93
N ASP A 312 -21.31 13.93 -25.81
CA ASP A 312 -22.72 14.28 -25.62
C ASP A 312 -22.93 15.78 -25.31
N GLU A 313 -21.87 16.58 -25.22
CA GLU A 313 -21.90 18.01 -24.89
C GLU A 313 -22.54 18.33 -23.51
N ARG A 314 -22.45 17.40 -22.55
CA ARG A 314 -23.01 17.50 -21.19
C ARG A 314 -22.00 18.07 -20.18
N VAL A 315 -21.63 19.33 -20.35
CA VAL A 315 -20.54 19.99 -19.57
C VAL A 315 -20.81 20.09 -18.06
N GLU A 316 -22.07 20.28 -17.65
CA GLU A 316 -22.42 20.34 -16.22
C GLU A 316 -22.18 18.99 -15.54
N ASP A 317 -22.61 17.90 -16.17
CA ASP A 317 -22.38 16.53 -15.71
C ASP A 317 -20.90 16.16 -15.74
N LEU A 318 -20.15 16.62 -16.74
CA LEU A 318 -18.70 16.44 -16.82
C LEU A 318 -18.00 16.97 -15.56
N THR A 319 -18.43 18.15 -15.08
CA THR A 319 -17.88 18.76 -13.86
C THR A 319 -18.19 17.92 -12.62
N VAL A 320 -19.37 17.29 -12.56
CA VAL A 320 -19.79 16.40 -11.49
C VAL A 320 -19.02 15.08 -11.52
N ALA A 321 -18.86 14.47 -12.70
CA ALA A 321 -18.16 13.21 -12.93
C ALA A 321 -16.65 13.34 -12.67
N ALA A 322 -16.03 14.44 -13.08
CA ALA A 322 -14.61 14.70 -12.86
C ALA A 322 -14.21 14.73 -11.37
N ARG A 323 -15.15 15.03 -10.47
CA ARG A 323 -14.94 14.93 -9.01
C ARG A 323 -14.73 13.48 -8.52
N SER A 324 -15.09 12.50 -9.31
CA SER A 324 -14.85 11.07 -9.03
C SER A 324 -13.45 10.59 -9.46
N LEU A 325 -12.73 11.36 -10.28
CA LEU A 325 -11.37 11.03 -10.72
C LEU A 325 -10.30 11.35 -9.67
N THR A 326 -10.55 12.37 -8.83
CA THR A 326 -9.58 12.87 -7.84
C THR A 326 -10.00 12.57 -6.40
N GLY A 327 -9.03 12.60 -5.47
CA GLY A 327 -9.30 12.46 -4.04
C GLY A 327 -9.76 11.05 -3.63
N PRO A 328 -10.80 10.89 -2.77
CA PRO A 328 -11.30 9.58 -2.36
C PRO A 328 -12.19 8.90 -3.42
N LYS A 329 -12.32 9.48 -4.63
CA LYS A 329 -13.22 9.05 -5.71
C LYS A 329 -14.69 9.10 -5.27
N ALA A 330 -15.23 10.32 -5.18
CA ALA A 330 -16.62 10.52 -4.78
C ALA A 330 -17.58 9.70 -5.67
N PRO A 331 -18.62 9.06 -5.11
CA PRO A 331 -19.58 8.34 -5.93
C PRO A 331 -20.40 9.30 -6.81
N PRO A 332 -21.14 8.78 -7.79
CA PRO A 332 -22.08 9.57 -8.59
C PRO A 332 -23.13 10.26 -7.69
N ARG A 333 -23.77 11.33 -8.20
CA ARG A 333 -24.99 11.87 -7.56
C ARG A 333 -26.15 10.89 -7.69
N GLN A 334 -26.24 10.24 -8.85
CA GLN A 334 -27.25 9.26 -9.22
C GLN A 334 -26.59 8.16 -10.04
N ALA A 335 -27.16 6.96 -9.98
CA ALA A 335 -26.76 5.82 -10.81
C ALA A 335 -28.00 4.99 -11.15
N THR A 336 -28.01 4.40 -12.33
CA THR A 336 -29.10 3.54 -12.81
C THR A 336 -28.63 2.11 -12.87
N GLN A 337 -29.42 1.18 -12.33
CA GLN A 337 -29.16 -0.26 -12.44
C GLN A 337 -30.17 -0.90 -13.40
N GLN A 338 -29.68 -1.60 -14.42
CA GLN A 338 -30.52 -2.31 -15.39
C GLN A 338 -29.85 -3.62 -15.79
N ASN A 339 -30.59 -4.73 -15.74
CA ASN A 339 -30.12 -6.07 -16.13
C ASN A 339 -28.78 -6.46 -15.49
N GLY A 340 -28.59 -6.16 -14.19
CA GLY A 340 -27.36 -6.46 -13.45
C GLY A 340 -26.17 -5.53 -13.73
N ARG A 341 -26.32 -4.55 -14.63
CA ARG A 341 -25.29 -3.54 -14.93
C ARG A 341 -25.59 -2.23 -14.22
N THR A 342 -24.54 -1.46 -13.93
CA THR A 342 -24.63 -0.15 -13.25
C THR A 342 -24.12 0.95 -14.15
N TYR A 343 -24.92 2.00 -14.34
CA TYR A 343 -24.64 3.13 -15.21
C TYR A 343 -24.55 4.43 -14.39
N TRP A 344 -23.66 5.32 -14.79
CA TRP A 344 -23.48 6.64 -14.19
C TRP A 344 -24.64 7.56 -14.60
N GLY A 345 -25.24 8.24 -13.62
CA GLY A 345 -26.38 9.13 -13.85
C GLY A 345 -27.68 8.38 -14.15
N THR A 346 -28.56 9.01 -14.93
CA THR A 346 -29.88 8.51 -15.30
C THR A 346 -29.93 7.86 -16.69
N SER A 347 -28.83 7.94 -17.45
CA SER A 347 -28.76 7.48 -18.84
C SER A 347 -28.10 6.10 -18.91
N VAL A 348 -28.71 5.18 -19.65
CA VAL A 348 -28.18 3.84 -19.89
C VAL A 348 -27.48 3.81 -21.25
N GLY A 349 -26.20 3.43 -21.26
CA GLY A 349 -25.42 3.27 -22.48
C GLY A 349 -23.99 2.80 -22.21
N PRO A 350 -23.27 2.32 -23.25
CA PRO A 350 -21.89 1.82 -23.10
C PRO A 350 -20.94 2.86 -22.47
N GLY A 351 -21.05 4.12 -22.88
CA GLY A 351 -20.23 5.22 -22.37
C GLY A 351 -20.50 5.62 -20.92
N THR A 352 -21.68 5.29 -20.37
CA THR A 352 -22.01 5.55 -18.96
C THR A 352 -21.85 4.31 -18.07
N ASP A 353 -21.49 3.15 -18.60
CA ASP A 353 -21.35 1.92 -17.83
C ASP A 353 -20.16 1.96 -16.86
N ILE A 354 -20.46 1.84 -15.57
CA ILE A 354 -19.52 1.80 -14.45
C ILE A 354 -19.57 0.48 -13.67
N THR A 355 -20.11 -0.58 -14.25
CA THR A 355 -20.29 -1.92 -13.65
C THR A 355 -18.97 -2.46 -13.08
N ALA A 356 -17.86 -2.27 -13.80
CA ALA A 356 -16.53 -2.70 -13.37
C ALA A 356 -16.05 -2.07 -12.04
N LEU A 357 -16.66 -0.95 -11.61
CA LEU A 357 -16.36 -0.34 -10.31
C LEU A 357 -17.03 -1.07 -9.14
N ARG A 358 -18.06 -1.89 -9.40
CA ARG A 358 -18.83 -2.69 -8.42
C ARG A 358 -19.30 -1.88 -7.22
N LEU A 359 -19.60 -0.59 -7.42
CA LEU A 359 -19.91 0.36 -6.33
C LEU A 359 -21.18 -0.01 -5.57
N ALA A 360 -22.16 -0.57 -6.27
CA ALA A 360 -23.44 -0.97 -5.70
C ALA A 360 -23.36 -2.23 -4.83
N GLU A 361 -22.28 -2.98 -4.93
CA GLU A 361 -22.09 -4.26 -4.23
C GLU A 361 -21.12 -4.15 -3.05
N LEU A 362 -20.64 -2.92 -2.79
CA LEU A 362 -19.74 -2.68 -1.69
C LEU A 362 -20.46 -2.87 -0.35
N PRO A 363 -19.83 -3.53 0.64
CA PRO A 363 -20.37 -3.56 1.99
C PRO A 363 -20.32 -2.15 2.60
N TYR A 364 -21.20 -1.86 3.57
CA TYR A 364 -21.35 -0.51 4.15
C TYR A 364 -20.02 0.09 4.62
N THR A 365 -19.11 -0.70 5.21
CA THR A 365 -17.80 -0.16 5.66
C THR A 365 -16.82 0.18 4.54
N ALA A 366 -17.06 -0.31 3.32
CA ALA A 366 -16.29 0.00 2.12
C ALA A 366 -16.98 1.06 1.24
N SER A 367 -18.31 1.18 1.32
CA SER A 367 -19.09 2.17 0.61
C SER A 367 -18.69 3.59 0.99
N ARG A 368 -18.79 4.47 0.01
CA ARG A 368 -18.54 5.91 0.14
C ARG A 368 -19.82 6.63 -0.23
N LEU A 369 -20.11 7.71 0.47
CA LEU A 369 -21.21 8.61 0.13
C LEU A 369 -20.66 9.92 -0.41
N ARG A 370 -21.47 10.61 -1.23
CA ARG A 370 -21.15 11.94 -1.74
C ARG A 370 -21.82 12.98 -0.85
N HIS A 371 -21.05 13.91 -0.31
CA HIS A 371 -21.56 15.04 0.47
C HIS A 371 -21.18 16.35 -0.21
N GLU A 372 -22.18 17.15 -0.58
CA GLU A 372 -21.99 18.46 -1.21
C GLU A 372 -22.56 19.56 -0.34
N VAL A 373 -21.74 20.56 -0.04
CA VAL A 373 -22.17 21.82 0.57
C VAL A 373 -22.75 22.69 -0.53
N THR A 374 -24.04 23.05 -0.40
CA THR A 374 -24.74 23.90 -1.38
C THR A 374 -24.78 25.35 -0.92
N ASP A 375 -24.85 25.56 0.39
CA ASP A 375 -24.90 26.88 1.00
C ASP A 375 -23.92 26.92 2.17
N LEU A 376 -23.16 28.02 2.27
CA LEU A 376 -22.21 28.26 3.34
C LEU A 376 -22.33 29.70 3.80
N ALA A 377 -22.69 29.90 5.06
CA ALA A 377 -22.89 31.22 5.65
C ALA A 377 -22.34 31.31 7.08
N THR A 378 -22.32 32.51 7.62
CA THR A 378 -21.88 32.79 9.00
C THR A 378 -22.76 33.87 9.61
N ASP A 379 -23.10 33.71 10.89
CA ASP A 379 -23.74 34.75 11.71
C ASP A 379 -22.71 35.57 12.53
N GLY A 380 -21.41 35.37 12.24
CA GLY A 380 -20.28 35.97 12.97
C GLY A 380 -19.76 35.11 14.12
N ARG A 381 -20.55 34.14 14.62
CA ARG A 381 -20.18 33.22 15.72
C ARG A 381 -20.19 31.75 15.30
N ARG A 382 -21.07 31.37 14.39
CA ARG A 382 -21.29 30.02 13.89
C ARG A 382 -21.20 30.01 12.37
N VAL A 383 -20.77 28.89 11.84
CA VAL A 383 -20.92 28.56 10.42
C VAL A 383 -22.22 27.77 10.27
N THR A 384 -23.06 28.20 9.35
CA THR A 384 -24.23 27.45 8.89
C THR A 384 -23.97 26.91 7.49
N MET A 385 -24.41 25.68 7.23
CA MET A 385 -24.33 25.08 5.90
C MET A 385 -25.50 24.15 5.61
N THR A 386 -25.87 24.09 4.34
CA THR A 386 -26.75 23.06 3.80
C THR A 386 -25.90 22.00 3.12
N VAL A 387 -26.09 20.74 3.52
CA VAL A 387 -25.37 19.60 2.95
C VAL A 387 -26.34 18.63 2.29
N ARG A 388 -26.12 18.38 1.00
CA ARG A 388 -26.76 17.28 0.25
C ARG A 388 -25.90 16.03 0.32
N THR A 389 -26.46 14.94 0.82
CA THR A 389 -25.83 13.62 0.85
C THR A 389 -26.51 12.71 -0.15
N TYR A 390 -25.73 12.14 -1.08
CA TYR A 390 -26.23 11.22 -2.10
C TYR A 390 -25.80 9.80 -1.76
N ASP A 391 -26.77 8.89 -1.71
CA ASP A 391 -26.61 7.45 -1.58
C ASP A 391 -27.23 6.73 -2.79
N PRO A 392 -26.60 6.83 -3.98
CA PRO A 392 -27.18 6.34 -5.23
C PRO A 392 -27.31 4.80 -5.28
N PHE A 393 -26.74 4.09 -4.31
CA PHE A 393 -26.72 2.63 -4.26
C PHE A 393 -27.42 2.05 -3.03
N GLY A 394 -28.04 2.88 -2.18
CA GLY A 394 -28.67 2.43 -0.94
C GLY A 394 -27.69 1.77 0.04
N ALA A 395 -26.45 2.29 0.13
CA ALA A 395 -25.43 1.80 1.03
C ALA A 395 -25.77 2.06 2.51
N LEU A 396 -26.61 3.06 2.81
CA LEU A 396 -27.08 3.33 4.16
C LEU A 396 -28.06 2.23 4.62
N PRO A 397 -27.80 1.57 5.76
CA PRO A 397 -28.68 0.52 6.28
C PRO A 397 -30.01 1.11 6.77
N THR A 398 -30.97 0.25 7.13
CA THR A 398 -32.28 0.69 7.69
C THR A 398 -32.19 1.37 9.06
N GLY A 399 -31.05 1.35 9.74
CA GLY A 399 -30.85 2.01 11.04
C GLY A 399 -29.46 2.63 11.22
N TRP A 400 -29.41 3.96 11.33
CA TRP A 400 -28.17 4.72 11.52
C TRP A 400 -28.36 6.01 12.32
N LYS A 401 -27.25 6.58 12.79
CA LYS A 401 -27.14 7.96 13.31
C LYS A 401 -26.12 8.74 12.48
N ALA A 402 -26.42 10.00 12.18
CA ALA A 402 -25.51 10.87 11.42
C ALA A 402 -24.86 11.93 12.31
N PHE A 403 -23.67 12.39 11.92
CA PHE A 403 -22.97 13.47 12.60
C PHE A 403 -22.02 14.23 11.65
N LEU A 404 -21.79 15.50 11.95
CA LEU A 404 -20.66 16.26 11.43
C LEU A 404 -19.44 16.02 12.35
N GLN A 405 -18.34 15.53 11.78
CA GLN A 405 -17.06 15.40 12.47
C GLN A 405 -16.19 16.65 12.27
N LEU A 406 -15.73 17.23 13.37
CA LEU A 406 -14.82 18.38 13.41
C LEU A 406 -13.58 18.01 14.25
N GLY A 407 -12.58 17.41 13.59
CA GLY A 407 -11.44 16.82 14.28
C GLY A 407 -11.87 15.69 15.21
N GLY A 408 -11.72 15.89 16.53
CA GLY A 408 -12.13 14.92 17.54
C GLY A 408 -13.59 15.05 18.01
N THR A 409 -14.30 16.11 17.59
CA THR A 409 -15.68 16.38 18.02
C THR A 409 -16.66 15.82 17.00
N LYS A 410 -17.77 15.23 17.48
CA LYS A 410 -18.90 14.80 16.65
C LYS A 410 -20.14 15.62 17.03
N VAL A 411 -20.72 16.33 16.06
CA VAL A 411 -21.96 17.10 16.22
C VAL A 411 -23.09 16.30 15.58
N PRO A 412 -24.10 15.82 16.33
CA PRO A 412 -25.23 15.10 15.75
C PRO A 412 -25.95 15.94 14.69
N ILE A 413 -26.43 15.29 13.63
CA ILE A 413 -27.25 15.90 12.59
C ILE A 413 -28.44 15.00 12.25
N GLU A 414 -29.49 15.57 11.70
CA GLU A 414 -30.72 14.87 11.31
C GLU A 414 -30.98 15.06 9.80
N PRO A 415 -30.38 14.20 8.94
CA PRO A 415 -30.60 14.28 7.50
C PRO A 415 -32.06 13.93 7.17
N ARG A 416 -32.73 14.82 6.43
CA ARG A 416 -34.11 14.63 5.95
C ARG A 416 -34.07 14.07 4.52
N HIS A 417 -34.84 13.01 4.26
CA HIS A 417 -34.92 12.43 2.93
C HIS A 417 -35.60 13.40 1.95
N SER A 418 -35.02 13.57 0.76
CA SER A 418 -35.48 14.52 -0.27
C SER A 418 -35.91 13.84 -1.57
N GLY A 419 -35.90 12.50 -1.64
CA GLY A 419 -36.14 11.71 -2.87
C GLY A 419 -34.86 11.15 -3.49
N ASP A 420 -34.96 10.09 -4.30
CA ASP A 420 -33.87 9.49 -5.10
C ASP A 420 -32.57 9.20 -4.32
N GLY A 421 -32.67 8.73 -3.07
CA GLY A 421 -31.51 8.44 -2.23
C GLY A 421 -30.73 9.68 -1.75
N CYS A 422 -31.32 10.87 -1.86
CA CYS A 422 -30.76 12.13 -1.41
C CYS A 422 -31.27 12.51 -0.01
N TYR A 423 -30.36 12.97 0.84
CA TYR A 423 -30.65 13.51 2.17
C TYR A 423 -30.13 14.94 2.30
N ILE A 424 -30.93 15.82 2.90
CA ILE A 424 -30.57 17.21 3.15
C ILE A 424 -30.34 17.39 4.66
N SER A 425 -29.21 18.00 5.02
CA SER A 425 -28.89 18.37 6.40
C SER A 425 -28.61 19.86 6.50
N GLU A 426 -29.34 20.56 7.36
CA GLU A 426 -28.99 21.91 7.80
C GLU A 426 -28.11 21.79 9.04
N ILE A 427 -26.90 22.35 8.97
CA ILE A 427 -25.88 22.15 10.00
C ILE A 427 -25.38 23.50 10.49
N SER A 428 -25.38 23.72 11.80
CA SER A 428 -24.78 24.88 12.46
C SER A 428 -23.72 24.44 13.45
N PHE A 429 -22.51 25.00 13.36
CA PHE A 429 -21.41 24.66 14.27
C PHE A 429 -20.45 25.82 14.52
N VAL A 430 -19.69 25.73 15.62
CA VAL A 430 -18.62 26.68 15.94
C VAL A 430 -17.28 26.09 15.51
N PRO A 431 -16.61 26.65 14.49
CA PRO A 431 -15.32 26.14 14.04
C PRO A 431 -14.23 26.53 15.06
N SER A 432 -13.40 25.58 15.49
CA SER A 432 -12.40 25.84 16.56
C SER A 432 -11.03 25.21 16.32
N LYS A 433 -10.90 24.28 15.37
CA LYS A 433 -9.64 23.59 15.07
C LYS A 433 -9.50 23.40 13.57
N SER A 434 -8.27 23.55 13.08
CA SER A 434 -7.96 23.27 11.68
C SER A 434 -8.18 21.79 11.36
N GLY A 435 -8.73 21.51 10.20
CA GLY A 435 -8.97 20.16 9.72
C GLY A 435 -10.05 20.11 8.65
N ASP A 436 -10.30 18.90 8.16
CA ASP A 436 -11.34 18.63 7.17
C ASP A 436 -12.61 18.22 7.92
N PRO A 437 -13.71 18.98 7.84
CA PRO A 437 -15.01 18.51 8.28
C PRO A 437 -15.42 17.26 7.49
N ARG A 438 -16.11 16.33 8.15
CA ARG A 438 -16.60 15.09 7.53
C ARG A 438 -18.02 14.80 7.94
N ILE A 439 -18.83 14.28 7.04
CA ILE A 439 -20.10 13.68 7.40
C ILE A 439 -19.84 12.22 7.75
N GLY A 440 -20.42 11.77 8.85
CA GLY A 440 -20.31 10.40 9.30
C GLY A 440 -21.65 9.78 9.60
N PHE A 441 -21.77 8.50 9.27
CA PHE A 441 -22.91 7.68 9.63
C PHE A 441 -22.43 6.58 10.57
N THR A 442 -23.24 6.23 11.56
CA THR A 442 -22.98 5.13 12.48
C THR A 442 -24.14 4.15 12.39
N ARG A 443 -23.88 2.93 11.91
CA ARG A 443 -24.86 1.85 11.86
C ARG A 443 -25.26 1.44 13.27
N LEU A 444 -26.56 1.38 13.54
CA LEU A 444 -27.08 1.09 14.88
C LEU A 444 -26.83 -0.36 15.31
N ALA A 445 -26.88 -1.30 14.38
CA ALA A 445 -26.77 -2.73 14.66
C ALA A 445 -25.44 -3.13 15.31
N ASP A 446 -24.33 -2.48 14.94
CA ASP A 446 -22.98 -2.85 15.40
C ASP A 446 -22.08 -1.66 15.77
N GLY A 447 -22.62 -0.44 15.74
CA GLY A 447 -21.91 0.78 16.12
C GLY A 447 -20.81 1.20 15.15
N ARG A 448 -20.72 0.60 13.96
CA ARG A 448 -19.69 0.94 12.98
C ARG A 448 -19.94 2.28 12.35
N THR A 449 -18.86 3.04 12.19
CA THR A 449 -18.90 4.39 11.65
C THR A 449 -18.15 4.48 10.33
N THR A 450 -18.78 5.03 9.30
CA THR A 450 -18.12 5.53 8.07
C THR A 450 -18.06 7.05 8.10
N THR A 451 -17.02 7.64 7.52
CA THR A 451 -16.92 9.10 7.37
C THR A 451 -16.30 9.50 6.03
N ASP A 452 -16.89 10.51 5.41
CA ASP A 452 -16.50 11.02 4.10
C ASP A 452 -16.35 12.54 4.12
N ARG A 453 -15.50 13.06 3.23
CA ARG A 453 -15.21 14.50 3.15
C ARG A 453 -16.36 15.25 2.46
N LEU A 454 -16.50 16.52 2.82
CA LEU A 454 -17.45 17.44 2.20
C LEU A 454 -16.85 18.10 0.96
N LEU A 455 -17.53 17.96 -0.17
CA LEU A 455 -17.28 18.72 -1.40
C LEU A 455 -17.98 20.07 -1.30
N ILE A 456 -17.39 21.11 -1.88
CA ILE A 456 -17.98 22.44 -1.99
C ILE A 456 -17.68 23.00 -3.40
N ASP A 457 -18.41 24.02 -3.84
CA ASP A 457 -18.02 24.81 -5.01
C ASP A 457 -16.62 25.43 -4.75
N PRO A 458 -15.62 25.21 -5.62
CA PRO A 458 -14.30 25.82 -5.48
C PRO A 458 -14.33 27.35 -5.47
N ARG A 459 -15.37 27.95 -6.03
CA ARG A 459 -15.60 29.40 -6.09
C ARG A 459 -16.37 29.93 -4.89
N ALA A 460 -16.81 29.06 -3.98
CA ALA A 460 -17.51 29.49 -2.77
C ALA A 460 -16.63 30.44 -1.95
N GLU A 461 -17.21 31.59 -1.58
CA GLU A 461 -16.49 32.60 -0.81
C GLU A 461 -16.08 32.05 0.58
N PRO A 462 -14.85 32.34 1.04
CA PRO A 462 -14.44 31.97 2.39
C PRO A 462 -15.30 32.66 3.46
N VAL A 463 -15.88 31.88 4.37
CA VAL A 463 -16.54 32.43 5.56
C VAL A 463 -15.56 32.55 6.73
N ARG A 464 -15.69 33.61 7.52
CA ARG A 464 -14.84 33.89 8.68
C ARG A 464 -15.66 33.92 9.97
N VAL A 465 -15.12 33.32 11.02
CA VAL A 465 -15.63 33.35 12.40
C VAL A 465 -14.43 33.66 13.31
N GLY A 466 -14.30 34.92 13.74
CA GLY A 466 -13.09 35.39 14.41
C GLY A 466 -11.84 35.18 13.55
N GLU A 467 -10.81 34.55 14.10
CA GLU A 467 -9.57 34.19 13.38
C GLU A 467 -9.67 32.89 12.57
N VAL A 468 -10.84 32.22 12.58
CA VAL A 468 -11.05 30.95 11.88
C VAL A 468 -11.65 31.20 10.51
N THR A 469 -11.06 30.63 9.46
CA THR A 469 -11.56 30.71 8.09
C THR A 469 -12.01 29.33 7.61
N VAL A 470 -13.17 29.26 6.96
CA VAL A 470 -13.67 28.03 6.31
C VAL A 470 -13.77 28.28 4.81
N ARG A 471 -13.13 27.45 4.00
CA ARG A 471 -13.02 27.67 2.54
C ARG A 471 -12.80 26.37 1.75
N PRO A 472 -13.05 26.37 0.43
CA PRO A 472 -12.60 25.30 -0.46
C PRO A 472 -11.07 25.14 -0.48
N GLU A 473 -10.59 23.89 -0.58
CA GLU A 473 -9.16 23.57 -0.75
C GLU A 473 -8.94 22.36 -1.68
N GLY A 474 -7.89 22.44 -2.51
CA GLY A 474 -7.44 21.37 -3.41
C GLY A 474 -8.27 21.25 -4.71
N ARG A 475 -7.79 20.41 -5.65
CA ARG A 475 -8.41 20.25 -7.00
C ARG A 475 -9.85 19.73 -6.98
N SER A 476 -10.19 18.90 -5.98
CA SER A 476 -11.56 18.40 -5.81
C SER A 476 -12.47 19.36 -5.03
N ALA A 477 -11.95 20.52 -4.59
CA ALA A 477 -12.62 21.52 -3.76
C ALA A 477 -13.31 20.92 -2.52
N PHE A 478 -12.51 20.48 -1.55
CA PHE A 478 -13.03 20.04 -0.25
C PHE A 478 -13.21 21.22 0.69
N LEU A 479 -14.22 21.16 1.54
CA LEU A 479 -14.38 22.12 2.62
C LEU A 479 -13.25 21.94 3.65
N ARG A 480 -12.56 23.03 4.00
CA ARG A 480 -11.48 23.03 4.98
C ARG A 480 -11.68 24.13 6.02
N VAL A 481 -11.44 23.79 7.28
CA VAL A 481 -11.36 24.75 8.39
C VAL A 481 -9.89 25.08 8.65
N HIS A 482 -9.57 26.37 8.72
CA HIS A 482 -8.28 26.91 9.13
C HIS A 482 -8.45 27.72 10.41
N ALA A 483 -7.98 27.19 11.53
CA ALA A 483 -7.87 27.90 12.79
C ALA A 483 -6.40 28.25 13.09
N PRO A 484 -6.13 29.35 13.82
CA PRO A 484 -4.79 29.66 14.30
C PRO A 484 -4.26 28.52 15.19
N LYS A 485 -2.97 28.20 15.04
CA LYS A 485 -2.34 27.21 15.91
C LYS A 485 -2.27 27.78 17.34
N PRO A 486 -2.82 27.10 18.37
CA PRO A 486 -2.67 27.58 19.73
C PRO A 486 -1.18 27.62 20.10
N ARG A 487 -0.67 28.78 20.51
CA ARG A 487 0.68 28.89 21.07
C ARG A 487 0.69 28.13 22.41
N PRO A 488 1.45 27.03 22.56
CA PRO A 488 1.50 26.34 23.84
C PRO A 488 2.10 27.28 24.89
N SER A 489 1.49 27.36 26.09
CA SER A 489 2.03 28.20 27.16
C SER A 489 3.48 27.82 27.49
N LEU A 490 4.30 28.80 27.86
CA LEU A 490 5.72 28.59 28.18
C LEU A 490 5.87 27.49 29.24
N LEU A 491 4.99 27.52 30.27
CA LEU A 491 4.85 26.52 31.34
C LEU A 491 4.52 25.11 30.83
N ARG A 492 3.56 24.96 29.88
CA ARG A 492 3.27 23.64 29.29
C ARG A 492 4.45 23.14 28.46
N ARG A 493 5.20 24.03 27.81
CA ARG A 493 6.40 23.67 27.04
C ARG A 493 7.54 23.21 27.95
N THR A 494 7.81 23.91 29.03
CA THR A 494 8.83 23.52 30.04
C THR A 494 8.41 22.25 30.79
N ALA A 495 7.16 22.14 31.25
CA ALA A 495 6.65 20.93 31.90
C ALA A 495 6.74 19.70 30.97
N ARG A 496 6.37 19.84 29.69
CA ARG A 496 6.48 18.76 28.70
C ARG A 496 7.94 18.40 28.39
N LYS A 497 8.86 19.38 28.36
CA LYS A 497 10.31 19.13 28.26
C LYS A 497 10.85 18.39 29.49
N LEU A 498 10.47 18.79 30.70
CA LEU A 498 10.84 18.14 31.96
C LEU A 498 10.29 16.70 32.03
N LEU A 499 9.00 16.50 31.77
CA LEU A 499 8.37 15.17 31.67
C LEU A 499 9.05 14.28 30.63
N LYS A 500 9.43 14.84 29.47
CA LYS A 500 10.14 14.10 28.42
C LYS A 500 11.57 13.73 28.85
N ARG A 501 12.25 14.58 29.63
CA ARG A 501 13.58 14.32 30.22
C ARG A 501 13.53 13.18 31.25
N TRP A 502 12.47 13.08 32.04
CA TRP A 502 12.29 12.02 33.04
C TRP A 502 11.72 10.72 32.45
N SER A 503 10.95 10.77 31.37
CA SER A 503 10.31 9.59 30.76
C SER A 503 11.16 8.87 29.69
N THR A 504 12.48 9.13 29.67
CA THR A 504 13.41 8.46 28.74
C THR A 504 13.53 6.96 29.05
N PRO A 505 13.78 6.10 28.04
CA PRO A 505 13.98 4.66 28.25
C PRO A 505 15.08 4.36 29.29
N ALA A 506 16.20 5.09 29.22
CA ALA A 506 17.32 4.95 30.15
C ALA A 506 16.94 5.27 31.61
N MET A 507 16.16 6.33 31.84
CA MET A 507 15.73 6.68 33.20
C MET A 507 14.74 5.64 33.75
N LYS A 508 13.78 5.20 32.94
CA LYS A 508 12.85 4.13 33.33
C LYS A 508 13.56 2.84 33.68
N LEU A 509 14.61 2.49 32.93
CA LEU A 509 15.44 1.33 33.23
C LEU A 509 16.18 1.48 34.57
N LYS A 510 16.79 2.64 34.83
CA LYS A 510 17.45 2.91 36.12
C LYS A 510 16.48 2.76 37.28
N VAL A 511 15.30 3.38 37.19
CA VAL A 511 14.25 3.27 38.22
C VAL A 511 13.79 1.82 38.36
N TYR A 512 13.54 1.12 37.26
CA TYR A 512 13.13 -0.29 37.29
C TYR A 512 14.13 -1.18 38.04
N LYS A 513 15.43 -1.03 37.77
CA LYS A 513 16.50 -1.78 38.45
C LYS A 513 16.53 -1.53 39.96
N VAL A 514 16.12 -0.34 40.42
CA VAL A 514 15.94 -0.05 41.84
C VAL A 514 14.66 -0.72 42.37
N LEU A 515 13.54 -0.57 41.67
CA LEU A 515 12.24 -1.11 42.08
C LEU A 515 12.28 -2.62 42.33
N ILE A 516 12.92 -3.39 41.45
CA ILE A 516 13.01 -4.86 41.59
C ILE A 516 13.86 -5.32 42.79
N ARG A 517 14.62 -4.42 43.42
CA ARG A 517 15.42 -4.70 44.62
C ARG A 517 14.74 -4.28 45.91
N VAL A 518 13.97 -3.18 45.88
CA VAL A 518 13.46 -2.53 47.10
C VAL A 518 11.94 -2.66 47.30
N VAL A 519 11.18 -2.94 46.24
CA VAL A 519 9.72 -3.00 46.33
C VAL A 519 9.24 -4.46 46.42
N PRO A 520 8.40 -4.82 47.40
CA PRO A 520 7.90 -6.17 47.51
C PRO A 520 6.98 -6.53 46.35
N ARG A 521 7.16 -7.77 45.88
CA ARG A 521 6.31 -8.41 44.86
C ARG A 521 4.90 -8.62 45.39
N LYS A 522 3.91 -8.53 44.50
CA LYS A 522 2.53 -8.93 44.76
C LYS A 522 2.32 -10.36 44.28
N LYS A 523 2.06 -11.29 45.21
CA LYS A 523 1.93 -12.74 44.93
C LYS A 523 0.75 -13.07 44.00
N ASP A 524 -0.25 -12.21 44.01
CA ASP A 524 -1.52 -12.28 43.28
C ASP A 524 -1.55 -11.42 42.01
N LEU A 525 -0.42 -10.84 41.57
CA LEU A 525 -0.38 -9.95 40.40
C LEU A 525 0.27 -10.61 39.19
N ALA A 526 -0.40 -10.54 38.04
CA ALA A 526 0.13 -11.00 36.76
C ALA A 526 0.15 -9.89 35.69
N LEU A 527 1.21 -9.85 34.88
CA LEU A 527 1.33 -8.97 33.71
C LEU A 527 1.24 -9.81 32.43
N PHE A 528 0.22 -9.54 31.62
CA PHE A 528 -0.05 -10.23 30.35
C PHE A 528 0.29 -9.33 29.16
N GLU A 529 0.92 -9.88 28.13
CA GLU A 529 1.19 -9.19 26.85
C GLU A 529 0.96 -10.14 25.66
N SER A 530 0.42 -9.63 24.55
CA SER A 530 0.28 -10.39 23.30
C SER A 530 0.61 -9.52 22.09
N ASP A 531 1.31 -10.10 21.11
CA ASP A 531 1.83 -9.39 19.92
C ASP A 531 2.46 -8.04 20.30
N CYS A 532 3.40 -8.05 21.24
CA CYS A 532 4.08 -6.83 21.73
C CYS A 532 3.11 -5.74 22.24
N GLY A 533 1.97 -6.13 22.79
CA GLY A 533 0.92 -5.26 23.31
C GLY A 533 -0.04 -4.71 22.25
N LYS A 534 -0.10 -5.29 21.05
CA LYS A 534 -0.99 -4.82 19.98
C LYS A 534 -2.45 -5.25 20.16
N GLY A 535 -2.73 -6.28 20.95
CA GLY A 535 -4.12 -6.71 21.16
C GLY A 535 -4.31 -7.74 22.25
N TYR A 536 -5.59 -7.96 22.57
CA TYR A 536 -6.12 -9.06 23.36
C TYR A 536 -6.39 -10.26 22.42
N THR A 537 -5.45 -11.19 22.33
CA THR A 537 -5.47 -12.28 21.34
C THR A 537 -4.57 -13.45 21.75
N GLY A 538 -4.75 -14.59 21.10
CA GLY A 538 -3.83 -15.72 21.16
C GLY A 538 -3.81 -16.44 22.50
N SER A 539 -2.74 -17.19 22.77
CA SER A 539 -2.67 -18.04 23.96
C SER A 539 -2.76 -17.27 25.29
N PRO A 540 -2.17 -16.07 25.46
CA PRO A 540 -2.35 -15.30 26.69
C PRO A 540 -3.80 -14.87 26.92
N ARG A 541 -4.59 -14.62 25.86
CA ARG A 541 -6.04 -14.37 25.98
C ARG A 541 -6.75 -15.61 26.54
N ALA A 542 -6.52 -16.79 25.97
CA ALA A 542 -7.17 -18.02 26.43
C ALA A 542 -6.86 -18.33 27.90
N LEU A 543 -5.61 -18.11 28.32
CA LEU A 543 -5.20 -18.27 29.73
C LEU A 543 -5.90 -17.26 30.65
N TYR A 544 -6.04 -16.01 30.22
CA TYR A 544 -6.76 -14.98 30.99
C TYR A 544 -8.25 -15.31 31.13
N GLU A 545 -8.89 -15.78 30.06
CA GLU A 545 -10.30 -16.18 30.08
C GLU A 545 -10.51 -17.37 31.02
N GLU A 546 -9.59 -18.34 31.02
CA GLU A 546 -9.65 -19.49 31.94
C GLU A 546 -9.43 -19.10 33.41
N LEU A 547 -8.47 -18.21 33.71
CA LEU A 547 -8.26 -17.66 35.05
C LEU A 547 -9.53 -16.97 35.57
N ARG A 548 -10.19 -16.18 34.71
CA ARG A 548 -11.45 -15.50 35.03
C ARG A 548 -12.60 -16.46 35.23
N ARG A 549 -12.76 -17.45 34.34
CA ARG A 549 -13.83 -18.45 34.40
C ARG A 549 -13.81 -19.22 35.72
N ARG A 550 -12.62 -19.51 36.23
CA ARG A 550 -12.42 -20.21 37.52
C ARG A 550 -12.47 -19.30 38.75
N GLY A 551 -12.47 -17.98 38.59
CA GLY A 551 -12.43 -17.03 39.70
C GLY A 551 -11.14 -17.12 40.53
N LEU A 552 -10.01 -17.48 39.91
CA LEU A 552 -8.74 -17.58 40.64
C LEU A 552 -8.29 -16.20 41.13
N PRO A 553 -7.74 -16.08 42.37
CA PRO A 553 -7.39 -14.79 42.99
C PRO A 553 -6.08 -14.23 42.42
N VAL A 554 -6.01 -14.06 41.10
CA VAL A 554 -4.88 -13.47 40.37
C VAL A 554 -5.36 -12.22 39.64
N ALA A 555 -4.95 -11.05 40.12
CA ALA A 555 -5.17 -9.78 39.46
C ALA A 555 -4.31 -9.69 38.18
N VAL A 556 -4.95 -9.85 37.02
CA VAL A 556 -4.29 -9.74 35.72
C VAL A 556 -4.33 -8.30 35.21
N VAL A 557 -3.17 -7.79 34.79
CA VAL A 557 -3.01 -6.50 34.13
C VAL A 557 -2.45 -6.72 32.73
N TRP A 558 -3.11 -6.16 31.73
CA TRP A 558 -2.70 -6.23 30.32
C TRP A 558 -1.81 -5.06 29.90
N SER A 559 -0.77 -5.35 29.14
CA SER A 559 0.06 -4.36 28.45
C SER A 559 -0.50 -4.02 27.07
N ALA A 560 -0.76 -2.74 26.80
CA ALA A 560 -1.28 -2.25 25.51
C ALA A 560 -0.42 -1.13 24.90
N ALA A 561 -0.02 -1.27 23.63
CA ALA A 561 0.89 -0.35 22.94
C ALA A 561 0.18 0.90 22.38
N ARG A 562 -1.02 0.76 21.80
CA ARG A 562 -1.76 1.87 21.18
C ARG A 562 -3.28 1.80 21.33
N ASN A 563 -3.90 0.70 20.93
CA ASN A 563 -5.36 0.55 20.92
C ASN A 563 -5.84 -0.27 22.14
N LYS A 564 -6.95 0.15 22.74
CA LYS A 564 -7.65 -0.56 23.84
C LYS A 564 -9.01 -1.12 23.43
N GLU A 565 -9.51 -0.82 22.23
CA GLU A 565 -10.86 -1.17 21.77
C GLU A 565 -11.16 -2.67 21.75
N ASN A 566 -10.13 -3.50 21.59
CA ASN A 566 -10.27 -4.96 21.57
C ASN A 566 -10.18 -5.62 22.96
N PHE A 567 -9.94 -4.87 24.03
CA PHE A 567 -9.89 -5.44 25.37
C PHE A 567 -11.28 -5.44 26.02
N PRO A 568 -11.60 -6.41 26.90
CA PRO A 568 -12.79 -6.35 27.72
C PRO A 568 -12.88 -5.03 28.50
N LYS A 569 -14.08 -4.45 28.64
CA LYS A 569 -14.28 -3.12 29.26
C LYS A 569 -13.79 -3.06 30.71
N ASP A 570 -13.83 -4.19 31.40
CA ASP A 570 -13.43 -4.37 32.80
C ASP A 570 -11.97 -4.84 32.96
N ALA A 571 -11.24 -5.08 31.86
CA ALA A 571 -9.84 -5.50 31.93
C ALA A 571 -8.96 -4.36 32.45
N ALA A 572 -8.10 -4.67 33.43
CA ALA A 572 -7.08 -3.74 33.90
C ALA A 572 -5.98 -3.59 32.83
N ILE A 573 -5.82 -2.39 32.26
CA ILE A 573 -4.87 -2.13 31.16
C ILE A 573 -3.86 -1.07 31.54
N VAL A 574 -2.58 -1.34 31.29
CA VAL A 574 -1.49 -0.37 31.36
C VAL A 574 -0.91 -0.10 29.98
N ARG A 575 -0.56 1.15 29.70
CA ARG A 575 0.10 1.49 28.43
C ARG A 575 1.53 0.95 28.45
N ARG A 576 1.93 0.19 27.44
CA ARG A 576 3.30 -0.35 27.27
C ARG A 576 4.33 0.78 27.39
N SER A 577 5.41 0.51 28.11
CA SER A 577 6.50 1.47 28.40
C SER A 577 6.09 2.73 29.21
N SER A 578 4.89 2.77 29.79
CA SER A 578 4.51 3.81 30.76
C SER A 578 5.07 3.54 32.15
N TRP A 579 5.12 4.53 33.04
CA TRP A 579 5.53 4.32 34.43
C TRP A 579 4.68 3.28 35.17
N ARG A 580 3.37 3.25 34.90
CA ARG A 580 2.48 2.22 35.45
C ARG A 580 2.82 0.82 34.95
N TYR A 581 3.20 0.70 33.67
CA TYR A 581 3.72 -0.56 33.12
C TYR A 581 5.01 -1.00 33.81
N ILE A 582 5.97 -0.08 33.99
CA ILE A 582 7.24 -0.36 34.70
C ILE A 582 6.99 -0.80 36.15
N TRP A 583 6.09 -0.11 36.85
CA TRP A 583 5.68 -0.45 38.21
C TRP A 583 5.01 -1.82 38.31
N THR A 584 4.07 -2.12 37.40
CA THR A 584 3.41 -3.44 37.34
C THR A 584 4.41 -4.54 37.04
N MET A 585 5.29 -4.34 36.05
CA MET A 585 6.32 -5.30 35.64
C MET A 585 7.26 -5.65 36.81
N ALA A 586 7.68 -4.64 37.59
CA ALA A 586 8.58 -4.84 38.73
C ALA A 586 7.94 -5.60 39.91
N ARG A 587 6.61 -5.56 40.05
CA ARG A 587 5.88 -6.14 41.19
C ARG A 587 5.11 -7.42 40.88
N ALA A 588 4.91 -7.76 39.61
CA ALA A 588 4.12 -8.92 39.22
C ALA A 588 4.81 -10.23 39.64
N ALA A 589 4.05 -11.16 40.24
CA ALA A 589 4.50 -12.52 40.48
C ALA A 589 4.55 -13.35 39.21
N TYR A 590 3.72 -13.02 38.21
CA TYR A 590 3.63 -13.75 36.96
C TYR A 590 3.80 -12.82 35.76
N TRP A 591 4.62 -13.23 34.81
CA TRP A 591 4.72 -12.66 33.47
C TRP A 591 4.21 -13.70 32.48
N VAL A 592 3.26 -13.32 31.62
CA VAL A 592 2.72 -14.19 30.57
C VAL A 592 2.75 -13.46 29.24
N ASP A 593 3.35 -14.09 28.23
CA ASP A 593 3.57 -13.44 26.96
C ASP A 593 3.68 -14.45 25.79
N SER A 594 3.65 -13.96 24.54
CA SER A 594 3.73 -14.78 23.31
C SER A 594 4.91 -14.45 22.38
N HIS A 595 5.57 -13.30 22.52
CA HIS A 595 6.59 -12.78 21.57
C HIS A 595 7.90 -12.30 22.24
N GLY A 596 7.91 -12.20 23.56
CA GLY A 596 8.97 -11.65 24.40
C GLY A 596 8.62 -10.29 25.03
N PHE A 597 8.79 -10.17 26.35
CA PHE A 597 8.89 -8.87 27.02
C PHE A 597 10.21 -8.16 26.64
N PRO A 598 10.27 -6.80 26.67
CA PRO A 598 11.49 -6.08 26.28
C PRO A 598 12.72 -6.56 27.08
N LEU A 599 13.83 -6.79 26.39
CA LEU A 599 15.05 -7.36 26.96
C LEU A 599 15.75 -6.44 27.96
N ASP A 600 15.65 -5.12 27.75
CA ASP A 600 16.27 -4.12 28.62
C ASP A 600 15.85 -4.26 30.09
N TYR A 601 14.65 -4.80 30.37
CA TYR A 601 14.12 -4.98 31.71
C TYR A 601 14.40 -6.40 32.21
N PRO A 602 15.34 -6.60 33.16
CA PRO A 602 15.63 -7.91 33.73
C PRO A 602 14.43 -8.48 34.50
N LYS A 603 14.29 -9.82 34.52
CA LYS A 603 13.24 -10.50 35.28
C LYS A 603 13.46 -10.30 36.79
N PRO A 604 12.46 -9.79 37.56
CA PRO A 604 12.58 -9.65 39.00
C PRO A 604 12.76 -11.03 39.68
N ARG A 605 13.49 -11.08 40.78
CA ARG A 605 13.76 -12.34 41.49
C ARG A 605 12.45 -12.98 41.98
N GLY A 606 12.28 -14.26 41.64
CA GLY A 606 11.11 -15.07 42.00
C GLY A 606 9.81 -14.73 41.24
N THR A 607 9.84 -13.80 40.27
CA THR A 607 8.77 -13.70 39.27
C THR A 607 8.85 -14.91 38.35
N ARG A 608 7.72 -15.56 38.11
CA ARG A 608 7.56 -16.68 37.18
C ARG A 608 7.18 -16.15 35.79
N TYR A 609 7.87 -16.59 34.75
CA TYR A 609 7.64 -16.15 33.38
C TYR A 609 7.24 -17.34 32.49
N LEU A 610 5.98 -17.33 32.06
CA LEU A 610 5.43 -18.24 31.05
C LEU A 610 5.55 -17.65 29.65
N GLN A 611 6.30 -18.33 28.79
CA GLN A 611 6.31 -18.07 27.35
C GLN A 611 5.28 -18.98 26.67
N THR A 612 4.35 -18.40 25.92
CA THR A 612 3.34 -19.15 25.18
C THR A 612 3.69 -19.36 23.71
N TRP A 613 4.67 -18.61 23.20
CA TRP A 613 5.01 -18.52 21.79
C TRP A 613 3.78 -18.18 20.92
N HIS A 614 3.89 -18.29 19.58
CA HIS A 614 2.86 -17.79 18.67
C HIS A 614 2.73 -18.57 17.35
N GLY A 615 3.25 -19.79 17.26
CA GLY A 615 3.05 -20.64 16.09
C GLY A 615 3.90 -21.91 16.10
N GLN A 616 3.41 -22.94 15.42
CA GLN A 616 4.12 -24.20 15.19
C GLN A 616 4.91 -24.09 13.88
N GLY A 617 6.23 -24.27 13.93
CA GLY A 617 7.13 -23.78 12.89
C GLY A 617 7.30 -24.72 11.68
N ILE A 618 7.06 -24.20 10.48
CA ILE A 618 7.61 -24.76 9.21
C ILE A 618 8.96 -24.10 8.88
N LYS A 619 9.14 -22.85 9.32
CA LYS A 619 10.29 -21.97 9.01
C LYS A 619 11.41 -22.19 10.01
N SER A 620 12.66 -21.99 9.57
CA SER A 620 13.83 -21.95 10.46
C SER A 620 13.63 -20.92 11.57
N ILE A 621 13.98 -21.28 12.81
CA ILE A 621 13.70 -20.48 14.00
C ILE A 621 14.87 -20.51 14.98
N GLY A 622 14.91 -19.57 15.91
CA GLY A 622 15.97 -19.52 16.92
C GLY A 622 17.35 -19.45 16.27
N PHE A 623 18.31 -20.23 16.78
CA PHE A 623 19.68 -20.22 16.28
C PHE A 623 19.85 -20.78 14.86
N ASP A 624 18.81 -21.40 14.28
CA ASP A 624 18.83 -21.90 12.91
C ASP A 624 18.34 -20.85 11.89
N ALA A 625 17.68 -19.78 12.34
CA ALA A 625 17.22 -18.71 11.47
C ALA A 625 18.40 -17.92 10.87
N PRO A 626 18.32 -17.42 9.62
CA PRO A 626 19.46 -16.81 8.93
C PRO A 626 20.16 -15.68 9.69
N ASP A 627 19.38 -14.86 10.42
CA ASP A 627 19.85 -13.72 11.20
C ASP A 627 20.65 -14.13 12.45
N LEU A 628 20.36 -15.29 13.02
CA LEU A 628 21.04 -15.84 14.19
C LEU A 628 22.06 -16.94 13.84
N ARG A 629 21.96 -17.52 12.64
CA ARG A 629 22.91 -18.49 12.08
C ARG A 629 24.22 -17.82 11.67
N ALA A 630 24.18 -16.55 11.29
CA ALA A 630 25.38 -15.75 11.08
C ALA A 630 26.15 -15.58 12.43
N ASP A 631 27.49 -15.57 12.38
CA ASP A 631 28.37 -15.50 13.55
C ASP A 631 28.42 -14.10 14.22
N PHE A 632 27.30 -13.39 14.26
CA PHE A 632 27.18 -12.14 15.01
C PHE A 632 26.90 -12.45 16.49
N ALA A 633 27.88 -12.13 17.34
CA ALA A 633 27.80 -12.40 18.79
C ALA A 633 26.60 -11.69 19.45
N GLN A 634 26.37 -10.41 19.15
CA GLN A 634 25.38 -9.59 19.86
C GLN A 634 23.92 -10.07 19.68
N PRO A 635 23.39 -10.33 18.46
CA PRO A 635 22.03 -10.88 18.31
C PRO A 635 21.85 -12.24 18.99
N ARG A 636 22.87 -13.11 18.93
CA ARG A 636 22.86 -14.43 19.56
C ARG A 636 22.83 -14.33 21.08
N ASP A 637 23.61 -13.42 21.66
CA ASP A 637 23.61 -13.16 23.10
C ASP A 637 22.25 -12.62 23.58
N GLN A 638 21.68 -11.66 22.86
CA GLN A 638 20.35 -11.12 23.16
C GLN A 638 19.26 -12.20 23.12
N TRP A 639 19.34 -13.10 22.14
CA TRP A 639 18.41 -14.22 22.02
C TRP A 639 18.56 -15.22 23.18
N ARG A 640 19.79 -15.57 23.55
CA ARG A 640 20.09 -16.41 24.71
C ARG A 640 19.56 -15.79 26.01
N ASP A 641 19.78 -14.49 26.19
CA ASP A 641 19.27 -13.75 27.34
C ASP A 641 17.73 -13.71 27.38
N ALA A 642 17.08 -13.68 26.21
CA ALA A 642 15.63 -13.76 26.12
C ALA A 642 15.10 -15.09 26.66
N ILE A 643 15.67 -16.20 26.18
CA ILE A 643 15.29 -17.57 26.52
C ILE A 643 15.58 -17.87 27.99
N ALA A 644 16.73 -17.43 28.52
CA ALA A 644 17.12 -17.64 29.91
C ALA A 644 16.15 -17.04 30.94
N ARG A 645 15.25 -16.13 30.52
CA ARG A 645 14.23 -15.57 31.40
C ARG A 645 13.00 -16.47 31.56
N TRP A 646 12.76 -17.43 30.67
CA TRP A 646 11.53 -18.24 30.71
C TRP A 646 11.60 -19.33 31.79
N ASP A 647 10.60 -19.36 32.68
CA ASP A 647 10.47 -20.41 33.71
C ASP A 647 9.59 -21.57 33.26
N ALA A 648 8.78 -21.36 32.21
CA ALA A 648 8.04 -22.42 31.53
C ALA A 648 7.75 -21.98 30.08
N LEU A 649 7.67 -22.97 29.19
CA LEU A 649 7.28 -22.78 27.79
C LEU A 649 6.08 -23.69 27.47
N VAL A 650 5.03 -23.11 26.89
CA VAL A 650 3.91 -23.89 26.34
C VAL A 650 4.41 -24.66 25.12
N SER A 651 4.11 -25.96 25.09
CA SER A 651 4.44 -26.85 23.98
C SER A 651 3.16 -27.34 23.31
N PRO A 652 2.94 -26.99 22.02
CA PRO A 652 1.84 -27.49 21.23
C PRO A 652 1.88 -29.00 20.95
N GLY A 653 3.06 -29.63 20.99
CA GLY A 653 3.22 -31.05 20.73
C GLY A 653 4.67 -31.48 20.45
N ALA A 654 4.86 -32.77 20.15
CA ALA A 654 6.18 -33.37 19.94
C ALA A 654 7.01 -32.66 18.85
N GLU A 655 6.37 -32.28 17.75
CA GLU A 655 7.08 -31.71 16.62
C GLU A 655 7.60 -30.30 16.92
N PHE A 656 6.84 -29.52 17.68
CA PHE A 656 7.31 -28.25 18.20
C PHE A 656 8.55 -28.43 19.09
N GLU A 657 8.60 -29.47 19.92
CA GLU A 657 9.77 -29.75 20.75
C GLU A 657 10.99 -30.15 19.91
N ARG A 658 10.80 -31.06 18.95
CA ARG A 658 11.87 -31.50 18.03
C ARG A 658 12.52 -30.33 17.28
N ILE A 659 11.72 -29.33 16.89
CA ILE A 659 12.17 -28.19 16.10
C ILE A 659 12.54 -27.01 17.00
N PHE A 660 11.55 -26.41 17.65
CA PHE A 660 11.72 -25.13 18.34
C PHE A 660 12.57 -25.26 19.60
N VAL A 661 12.34 -26.28 20.43
CA VAL A 661 13.09 -26.43 21.69
C VAL A 661 14.56 -26.71 21.39
N THR A 662 14.84 -27.59 20.41
CA THR A 662 16.20 -27.89 19.94
C THR A 662 16.88 -26.66 19.32
N ALA A 663 16.23 -25.97 18.38
CA ALA A 663 16.78 -24.80 17.70
C ALA A 663 17.04 -23.61 18.66
N ASN A 664 16.32 -23.56 19.78
CA ASN A 664 16.50 -22.53 20.82
C ASN A 664 17.35 -23.02 22.00
N ARG A 665 17.73 -24.30 22.03
CA ARG A 665 18.48 -24.92 23.14
C ARG A 665 17.82 -24.67 24.51
N TYR A 666 16.49 -24.67 24.54
CA TYR A 666 15.74 -24.44 25.77
C TYR A 666 15.77 -25.70 26.63
N ALA A 667 16.16 -25.56 27.91
CA ALA A 667 16.28 -26.67 28.86
C ALA A 667 15.35 -26.53 30.07
N GLY A 668 14.42 -25.57 30.04
CA GLY A 668 13.45 -25.35 31.11
C GLY A 668 12.18 -26.20 30.98
N PRO A 669 11.24 -26.07 31.94
CA PRO A 669 9.98 -26.81 31.95
C PRO A 669 9.13 -26.59 30.68
N LEU A 670 8.63 -27.70 30.11
CA LEU A 670 7.72 -27.73 28.96
C LEU A 670 6.32 -28.13 29.40
N LEU A 671 5.32 -27.32 29.04
CA LEU A 671 3.90 -27.59 29.31
C LEU A 671 3.25 -28.12 28.02
N ARG A 672 3.44 -29.42 27.74
CA ARG A 672 2.95 -30.08 26.51
C ARG A 672 1.48 -30.47 26.62
N TYR A 673 0.61 -29.47 26.46
CA TYR A 673 -0.84 -29.63 26.57
C TYR A 673 -1.62 -29.22 25.33
N GLY A 674 -0.93 -28.90 24.23
CA GLY A 674 -1.52 -28.22 23.08
C GLY A 674 -1.41 -26.70 23.21
N THR A 675 -2.00 -25.98 22.26
CA THR A 675 -1.93 -24.52 22.19
C THR A 675 -3.18 -23.91 22.86
N PRO A 676 -3.07 -23.13 23.95
CA PRO A 676 -4.24 -22.57 24.65
C PRO A 676 -5.27 -21.87 23.76
N ARG A 677 -4.84 -21.14 22.71
CA ARG A 677 -5.81 -20.52 21.77
C ARG A 677 -6.57 -21.53 20.92
N CYS A 678 -5.99 -22.68 20.60
CA CYS A 678 -6.60 -23.71 19.77
C CYS A 678 -7.71 -24.47 20.51
N ASP A 679 -7.85 -24.29 21.82
CA ASP A 679 -8.95 -24.88 22.58
C ASP A 679 -10.32 -24.53 21.98
N ALA A 680 -10.50 -23.29 21.50
CA ALA A 680 -11.72 -22.86 20.83
C ALA A 680 -11.94 -23.55 19.47
N LEU A 681 -10.86 -23.89 18.75
CA LEU A 681 -10.93 -24.61 17.48
C LEU A 681 -11.38 -26.05 17.69
N VAL A 682 -10.88 -26.71 18.74
CA VAL A 682 -11.29 -28.08 19.11
C VAL A 682 -12.76 -28.13 19.47
N ARG A 683 -13.26 -27.14 20.24
CA ARG A 683 -14.68 -27.07 20.61
C ARG A 683 -15.61 -26.70 19.45
N GLY A 684 -15.09 -26.09 18.38
CA GLY A 684 -15.90 -25.66 17.23
C GLY A 684 -16.88 -24.51 17.53
N GLU A 685 -16.69 -23.81 18.64
CA GLU A 685 -17.59 -22.75 19.11
C GLU A 685 -17.37 -21.46 18.31
N THR A 686 -18.13 -21.29 17.22
CA THR A 686 -18.04 -20.08 16.39
C THR A 686 -18.61 -18.87 17.13
N PRO A 687 -17.83 -17.80 17.34
CA PRO A 687 -18.35 -16.60 18.01
C PRO A 687 -19.49 -15.96 17.21
N GLN A 688 -20.50 -15.47 17.91
CA GLN A 688 -21.63 -14.76 17.29
C GLN A 688 -21.16 -13.42 16.71
N GLY A 689 -21.77 -12.97 15.61
CA GLY A 689 -21.55 -11.64 15.06
C GLY A 689 -20.31 -11.51 14.15
N VAL A 690 -19.50 -12.56 13.98
CA VAL A 690 -18.25 -12.47 13.18
C VAL A 690 -18.54 -12.24 11.70
N ARG A 691 -19.54 -12.94 11.14
CA ARG A 691 -19.92 -12.81 9.72
C ARG A 691 -20.52 -11.43 9.44
N GLU A 692 -21.37 -10.94 10.34
CA GLU A 692 -21.97 -9.61 10.31
C GLU A 692 -20.89 -8.52 10.44
N ARG A 693 -19.93 -8.73 11.35
CA ARG A 693 -18.75 -7.87 11.52
C ARG A 693 -17.83 -7.94 10.30
N LEU A 694 -17.84 -8.97 9.48
CA LEU A 694 -17.09 -8.95 8.22
C LEU A 694 -17.96 -8.55 7.03
N GLU A 695 -19.24 -8.26 7.26
CA GLU A 695 -20.24 -7.95 6.23
C GLU A 695 -20.23 -9.01 5.13
N ILE A 696 -20.18 -10.27 5.56
CA ILE A 696 -20.26 -11.45 4.69
C ILE A 696 -21.74 -11.66 4.36
N PRO A 697 -22.13 -11.64 3.07
CA PRO A 697 -23.52 -11.88 2.69
C PRO A 697 -23.99 -13.27 3.13
N PRO A 698 -25.29 -13.43 3.45
CA PRO A 698 -25.87 -14.75 3.73
C PRO A 698 -25.60 -15.75 2.60
N GLY A 699 -25.43 -17.02 2.94
CA GLY A 699 -25.23 -18.10 1.96
C GLY A 699 -23.85 -18.20 1.30
N LYS A 700 -23.00 -17.16 1.37
CA LYS A 700 -21.65 -17.20 0.80
C LYS A 700 -20.70 -18.09 1.62
N LYS A 701 -19.86 -18.87 0.95
CA LYS A 701 -18.71 -19.56 1.54
C LYS A 701 -17.60 -18.57 1.85
N VAL A 702 -16.72 -18.89 2.79
CA VAL A 702 -15.65 -18.01 3.26
C VAL A 702 -14.29 -18.65 3.02
N LEU A 703 -13.49 -18.02 2.17
CA LEU A 703 -12.09 -18.39 1.96
C LEU A 703 -11.20 -17.50 2.84
N LEU A 704 -10.57 -18.06 3.87
CA LEU A 704 -9.58 -17.33 4.66
C LEU A 704 -8.25 -17.35 3.90
N TYR A 705 -7.78 -16.21 3.43
CA TYR A 705 -6.46 -16.09 2.80
C TYR A 705 -5.46 -15.45 3.76
N ALA A 706 -4.44 -16.21 4.15
CA ALA A 706 -3.42 -15.79 5.11
C ALA A 706 -1.99 -16.03 4.58
N PRO A 707 -1.48 -15.18 3.68
CA PRO A 707 -0.13 -15.34 3.12
C PRO A 707 0.98 -14.89 4.09
N THR A 708 2.14 -15.51 3.95
CA THR A 708 3.38 -15.17 4.67
C THR A 708 3.98 -13.85 4.14
N TYR A 709 4.66 -13.08 4.98
CA TYR A 709 5.46 -11.94 4.51
C TYR A 709 6.85 -12.40 4.03
N ARG A 710 7.47 -11.64 3.14
CA ARG A 710 8.83 -11.92 2.63
C ARG A 710 9.81 -10.95 3.28
N ASP A 711 10.93 -11.45 3.78
CA ASP A 711 11.88 -10.63 4.53
C ASP A 711 12.48 -9.53 3.63
N ALA A 712 12.75 -9.84 2.35
CA ALA A 712 13.22 -8.89 1.34
C ALA A 712 12.16 -7.86 0.91
N ALA A 713 10.88 -8.13 1.13
CA ALA A 713 9.76 -7.34 0.62
C ALA A 713 8.81 -6.80 1.71
N LYS A 714 9.27 -6.69 2.96
CA LYS A 714 8.46 -6.13 4.05
C LYS A 714 7.85 -4.77 3.68
N PHE A 715 6.61 -4.56 4.11
CA PHE A 715 5.83 -3.34 3.85
C PHE A 715 5.51 -3.05 2.37
N SER A 716 5.78 -3.98 1.45
CA SER A 716 5.52 -3.79 0.02
C SER A 716 4.11 -4.22 -0.42
N GLY A 717 3.44 -5.07 0.38
CA GLY A 717 2.16 -5.68 0.00
C GLY A 717 2.31 -6.87 -0.96
N ARG A 718 3.54 -7.24 -1.37
CA ARG A 718 3.82 -8.35 -2.31
C ARG A 718 3.55 -9.75 -1.75
N SER A 719 3.14 -9.86 -0.49
CA SER A 719 2.68 -11.12 0.10
C SER A 719 1.34 -11.59 -0.48
N VAL A 720 0.51 -10.67 -0.98
CA VAL A 720 -0.73 -10.99 -1.69
C VAL A 720 -0.36 -11.24 -3.15
N ARG A 721 -0.37 -12.51 -3.56
CA ARG A 721 0.19 -12.95 -4.85
C ARG A 721 -0.83 -13.53 -5.82
N VAL A 722 -1.96 -13.99 -5.30
CA VAL A 722 -3.09 -14.40 -6.14
C VAL A 722 -3.66 -13.19 -6.86
N ASP A 723 -4.18 -13.42 -8.07
CA ASP A 723 -4.94 -12.42 -8.79
C ASP A 723 -6.33 -12.26 -8.14
N LEU A 724 -6.50 -11.19 -7.37
CA LEU A 724 -7.77 -10.92 -6.69
C LEU A 724 -8.90 -10.53 -7.65
N ASP A 725 -8.56 -9.98 -8.82
CA ASP A 725 -9.55 -9.61 -9.84
C ASP A 725 -10.10 -10.89 -10.50
N LEU A 726 -9.22 -11.82 -10.90
CA LEU A 726 -9.63 -13.14 -11.42
C LEU A 726 -10.44 -13.94 -10.39
N LEU A 727 -10.02 -13.97 -9.12
CA LEU A 727 -10.80 -14.66 -8.09
C LEU A 727 -12.18 -14.04 -7.87
N ALA A 728 -12.30 -12.71 -7.97
CA ALA A 728 -13.60 -12.05 -7.84
C ALA A 728 -14.51 -12.36 -9.02
N GLU A 729 -13.98 -12.38 -10.24
CA GLU A 729 -14.71 -12.75 -11.45
C GLU A 729 -15.24 -14.18 -11.38
N GLU A 730 -14.40 -15.11 -10.96
CA GLU A 730 -14.70 -16.55 -11.01
C GLU A 730 -15.48 -17.08 -9.80
N LEU A 731 -15.39 -16.42 -8.64
CA LEU A 731 -15.85 -16.98 -7.37
C LEU A 731 -16.79 -16.08 -6.57
N ALA A 732 -17.02 -14.81 -6.93
CA ALA A 732 -17.81 -13.89 -6.09
C ALA A 732 -19.28 -14.33 -5.90
N ASP A 733 -19.82 -15.15 -6.80
CA ASP A 733 -21.18 -15.69 -6.71
C ASP A 733 -21.34 -16.73 -5.60
N GLU A 734 -20.28 -17.42 -5.19
CA GLU A 734 -20.32 -18.42 -4.12
C GLU A 734 -19.49 -18.05 -2.91
N TRP A 735 -18.38 -17.33 -3.10
CA TRP A 735 -17.35 -17.12 -2.09
C TRP A 735 -17.21 -15.66 -1.69
N VAL A 736 -16.69 -15.46 -0.48
CA VAL A 736 -16.10 -14.21 0.00
C VAL A 736 -14.70 -14.53 0.51
N LEU A 737 -13.71 -13.75 0.07
CA LEU A 737 -12.34 -13.91 0.52
C LEU A 737 -12.08 -12.99 1.72
N VAL A 738 -11.68 -13.58 2.86
CA VAL A 738 -11.26 -12.85 4.05
C VAL A 738 -9.73 -12.79 4.06
N LEU A 739 -9.17 -11.61 3.81
CA LEU A 739 -7.72 -11.43 3.65
C LEU A 739 -7.06 -11.03 4.99
N ARG A 740 -6.21 -11.92 5.52
CA ARG A 740 -5.45 -11.72 6.77
C ARG A 740 -3.94 -11.67 6.47
N THR A 741 -3.44 -10.48 6.13
CA THR A 741 -1.99 -10.26 5.96
C THR A 741 -1.26 -10.18 7.31
N HIS A 742 0.04 -10.50 7.31
CA HIS A 742 0.88 -10.30 8.48
C HIS A 742 0.96 -8.82 8.92
N PRO A 743 1.09 -8.48 10.23
CA PRO A 743 1.14 -7.08 10.69
C PRO A 743 2.28 -6.21 10.14
N VAL A 744 3.33 -6.82 9.57
CA VAL A 744 4.44 -6.10 8.91
C VAL A 744 4.17 -5.80 7.44
N GLU A 745 3.08 -6.33 6.90
CA GLU A 745 2.68 -6.05 5.52
C GLU A 745 1.78 -4.83 5.46
N LYS A 746 1.88 -4.12 4.33
CA LYS A 746 1.03 -2.97 4.04
C LYS A 746 0.36 -3.21 2.70
N TYR A 747 -0.72 -3.97 2.74
CA TYR A 747 -1.56 -4.18 1.57
C TYR A 747 -2.89 -3.45 1.72
N LYS A 748 -3.26 -2.65 0.72
CA LYS A 748 -4.58 -2.02 0.65
C LYS A 748 -5.37 -2.71 -0.45
N VAL A 749 -6.34 -3.53 -0.05
CA VAL A 749 -7.27 -4.18 -0.97
C VAL A 749 -7.93 -3.12 -1.88
N PRO A 750 -7.76 -3.23 -3.22
CA PRO A 750 -8.36 -2.31 -4.19
C PRO A 750 -9.88 -2.24 -4.06
N GLN A 751 -10.48 -1.08 -4.34
CA GLN A 751 -11.93 -0.87 -4.18
C GLN A 751 -12.77 -1.81 -5.05
N ARG A 752 -12.38 -2.01 -6.31
CA ARG A 752 -13.13 -2.83 -7.27
C ARG A 752 -13.37 -4.28 -6.81
N VAL A 753 -12.45 -4.86 -6.03
CA VAL A 753 -12.59 -6.22 -5.47
C VAL A 753 -13.20 -6.25 -4.07
N ARG A 754 -13.58 -5.11 -3.46
CA ARG A 754 -14.10 -5.08 -2.07
C ARG A 754 -15.48 -5.71 -1.90
N HIS A 755 -16.25 -5.84 -2.98
CA HIS A 755 -17.49 -6.60 -2.99
C HIS A 755 -17.24 -8.09 -2.68
N PHE A 756 -16.08 -8.63 -3.07
CA PHE A 756 -15.63 -10.00 -2.84
C PHE A 756 -14.63 -10.16 -1.67
N VAL A 757 -13.70 -9.22 -1.50
CA VAL A 757 -12.58 -9.31 -0.55
C VAL A 757 -12.81 -8.44 0.70
N ARG A 758 -12.84 -9.08 1.87
CA ARG A 758 -12.91 -8.43 3.19
C ARG A 758 -11.53 -8.38 3.85
N PRO A 759 -10.91 -7.21 4.05
CA PRO A 759 -9.65 -7.16 4.78
C PRO A 759 -9.89 -7.42 6.27
N ALA A 760 -9.15 -8.38 6.80
CA ALA A 760 -9.17 -8.75 8.20
C ALA A 760 -7.84 -8.47 8.91
N GLY A 761 -6.93 -7.67 8.33
CA GLY A 761 -5.62 -7.37 8.95
C GLY A 761 -5.69 -6.71 10.33
N SER A 762 -6.78 -5.98 10.64
CA SER A 762 -7.03 -5.39 11.96
C SER A 762 -7.97 -6.22 12.83
N TYR A 763 -8.47 -7.36 12.33
CA TYR A 763 -9.38 -8.20 13.09
C TYR A 763 -8.65 -8.78 14.32
N PRO A 764 -9.23 -8.70 15.52
CA PRO A 764 -8.62 -9.15 16.77
C PRO A 764 -8.00 -10.55 16.77
N GLU A 765 -8.84 -11.55 16.51
CA GLU A 765 -8.56 -12.93 16.79
C GLU A 765 -8.66 -13.74 15.50
N ILE A 766 -7.58 -14.45 15.16
CA ILE A 766 -7.55 -15.22 13.91
C ILE A 766 -8.41 -16.48 14.04
N ASN A 767 -8.55 -17.06 15.24
CA ASN A 767 -9.34 -18.27 15.44
C ASN A 767 -10.83 -18.05 15.12
N ASP A 768 -11.39 -16.86 15.38
CA ASP A 768 -12.73 -16.49 14.94
C ASP A 768 -12.86 -16.61 13.41
N LEU A 769 -11.84 -16.13 12.67
CA LEU A 769 -11.80 -16.19 11.21
C LEU A 769 -11.68 -17.63 10.70
N MET A 770 -10.91 -18.47 11.39
CA MET A 770 -10.78 -19.89 11.05
C MET A 770 -12.12 -20.61 11.22
N LEU A 771 -12.81 -20.35 12.34
CA LEU A 771 -14.09 -20.99 12.67
C LEU A 771 -15.19 -20.65 11.66
N ILE A 772 -15.26 -19.41 11.19
CA ILE A 772 -16.25 -19.02 10.15
C ILE A 772 -15.85 -19.41 8.73
N SER A 773 -14.59 -19.76 8.48
CA SER A 773 -14.11 -20.08 7.13
C SER A 773 -14.50 -21.49 6.70
N ASP A 774 -14.73 -21.68 5.41
CA ASP A 774 -14.98 -22.98 4.79
C ASP A 774 -13.67 -23.61 4.26
N ALA A 775 -12.67 -22.78 3.97
CA ALA A 775 -11.32 -23.22 3.60
C ALA A 775 -10.25 -22.20 4.00
N LEU A 776 -9.02 -22.69 4.15
CA LEU A 776 -7.82 -21.86 4.29
C LEU A 776 -7.02 -21.87 2.99
N LEU A 777 -6.72 -20.68 2.47
CA LEU A 777 -5.65 -20.45 1.50
C LEU A 777 -4.45 -19.88 2.24
N THR A 778 -3.30 -20.52 2.12
CA THR A 778 -2.05 -20.03 2.72
C THR A 778 -0.85 -20.44 1.88
N ASP A 779 0.35 -20.23 2.40
CA ASP A 779 1.62 -20.65 1.83
C ASP A 779 2.43 -21.37 2.93
N TYR A 780 3.61 -20.88 3.27
CA TYR A 780 4.52 -21.47 4.27
C TYR A 780 4.18 -21.03 5.71
N SER A 781 2.92 -20.71 6.00
CA SER A 781 2.51 -20.14 7.29
C SER A 781 2.22 -21.21 8.34
N SER A 782 2.64 -20.95 9.58
CA SER A 782 2.30 -21.78 10.75
C SER A 782 0.80 -21.84 11.05
N VAL A 783 0.02 -20.95 10.45
CA VAL A 783 -1.44 -20.93 10.58
C VAL A 783 -2.08 -22.23 10.10
N SER A 784 -1.44 -22.93 9.14
CA SER A 784 -1.89 -24.23 8.63
C SER A 784 -1.93 -25.31 9.71
N SER A 785 -0.96 -25.31 10.63
CA SER A 785 -0.91 -26.23 11.77
C SER A 785 -2.07 -26.02 12.74
N ASP A 786 -2.44 -24.76 13.03
CA ASP A 786 -3.60 -24.48 13.88
C ASP A 786 -4.92 -24.80 13.16
N TYR A 787 -5.01 -24.43 11.88
CA TYR A 787 -6.23 -24.60 11.09
C TYR A 787 -6.60 -26.06 10.90
N ALA A 788 -5.61 -26.96 10.84
CA ALA A 788 -5.82 -28.40 10.74
C ALA A 788 -6.67 -28.99 11.89
N VAL A 789 -6.72 -28.31 13.05
CA VAL A 789 -7.59 -28.67 14.17
C VAL A 789 -9.07 -28.66 13.77
N THR A 790 -9.45 -27.75 12.86
CA THR A 790 -10.84 -27.60 12.39
C THR A 790 -11.31 -28.77 11.52
N GLY A 791 -10.37 -29.55 10.95
CA GLY A 791 -10.68 -30.59 9.97
C GLY A 791 -11.13 -30.07 8.60
N LYS A 792 -11.07 -28.75 8.35
CA LYS A 792 -11.53 -28.13 7.10
C LYS A 792 -10.46 -28.12 6.00
N PRO A 793 -10.86 -28.04 4.72
CA PRO A 793 -9.92 -28.00 3.59
C PRO A 793 -8.87 -26.89 3.67
N MET A 794 -7.66 -27.18 3.19
CA MET A 794 -6.54 -26.23 3.09
C MET A 794 -5.95 -26.27 1.67
N LEU A 795 -5.55 -25.12 1.15
CA LEU A 795 -4.87 -24.96 -0.14
C LEU A 795 -3.59 -24.15 0.04
N PHE A 796 -2.53 -24.51 -0.67
CA PHE A 796 -1.19 -23.92 -0.52
C PHE A 796 -0.73 -23.24 -1.80
N TYR A 797 -0.73 -21.91 -1.84
CA TYR A 797 -0.27 -21.10 -2.98
C TYR A 797 1.23 -20.81 -2.90
N ILE A 798 2.02 -21.59 -3.63
CA ILE A 798 3.48 -21.71 -3.48
C ILE A 798 4.25 -21.42 -4.78
N ASP A 799 3.79 -20.46 -5.58
CA ASP A 799 4.42 -19.97 -6.82
C ASP A 799 5.90 -19.53 -6.67
N ASP A 800 6.36 -19.23 -5.45
CA ASP A 800 7.74 -18.85 -5.12
C ASP A 800 8.51 -19.94 -4.34
N TRP A 801 8.07 -21.20 -4.32
CA TRP A 801 8.63 -22.21 -3.41
C TRP A 801 10.15 -22.33 -3.47
N ASP A 802 10.71 -22.41 -4.67
CA ASP A 802 12.14 -22.55 -4.87
C ASP A 802 12.93 -21.33 -4.42
N ASP A 803 12.38 -20.12 -4.61
CA ASP A 803 12.99 -18.89 -4.13
C ASP A 803 12.90 -18.78 -2.60
N TYR A 804 11.72 -19.06 -2.04
CA TYR A 804 11.47 -18.98 -0.60
C TYR A 804 12.37 -19.91 0.21
N ARG A 805 12.52 -21.18 -0.23
CA ARG A 805 13.33 -22.16 0.50
C ARG A 805 14.84 -21.87 0.42
N ARG A 806 15.31 -21.22 -0.66
CA ARG A 806 16.75 -20.95 -0.90
C ARG A 806 17.20 -19.60 -0.34
N ASN A 807 16.40 -18.56 -0.55
CA ASN A 807 16.84 -17.16 -0.44
C ASN A 807 16.18 -16.38 0.71
N GLU A 808 15.07 -16.88 1.28
CA GLU A 808 14.36 -16.18 2.36
C GLU A 808 14.77 -16.71 3.75
N ARG A 809 13.96 -17.59 4.36
CA ARG A 809 14.07 -17.93 5.79
C ARG A 809 14.47 -19.38 6.07
N GLY A 810 14.53 -20.21 5.03
CA GLY A 810 14.68 -21.65 5.14
C GLY A 810 13.47 -22.32 5.82
N VAL A 811 13.34 -23.63 5.62
CA VAL A 811 12.22 -24.45 6.12
C VAL A 811 12.76 -25.78 6.69
N TYR A 812 12.09 -26.31 7.70
CA TYR A 812 12.42 -27.62 8.29
C TYR A 812 11.80 -28.80 7.53
N HIS A 813 10.79 -28.53 6.71
CA HIS A 813 10.07 -29.54 5.93
C HIS A 813 10.00 -29.15 4.46
N ASP A 814 10.06 -30.15 3.59
CA ASP A 814 9.68 -30.01 2.19
C ASP A 814 8.14 -29.97 2.09
N LEU A 815 7.56 -28.77 2.10
CA LEU A 815 6.11 -28.59 2.18
C LEU A 815 5.34 -29.35 1.09
N PRO A 816 5.73 -29.34 -0.20
CA PRO A 816 5.04 -30.12 -1.24
C PRO A 816 4.92 -31.62 -0.93
N SER A 817 5.88 -32.20 -0.21
CA SER A 817 5.85 -33.62 0.17
C SER A 817 4.86 -33.94 1.29
N ILE A 818 4.59 -32.99 2.20
CA ILE A 818 3.79 -33.21 3.40
C ILE A 818 2.46 -32.43 3.44
N ALA A 819 2.21 -31.55 2.46
CA ALA A 819 1.06 -30.64 2.51
C ALA A 819 -0.27 -31.40 2.65
N PRO A 820 -1.15 -30.99 3.59
CA PRO A 820 -2.46 -31.60 3.83
C PRO A 820 -3.51 -31.20 2.77
N GLY A 821 -3.10 -30.57 1.68
CA GLY A 821 -3.94 -30.11 0.58
C GLY A 821 -3.11 -29.85 -0.67
N PRO A 822 -3.72 -29.40 -1.78
CA PRO A 822 -2.99 -29.19 -3.02
C PRO A 822 -2.01 -28.02 -2.90
N CYS A 823 -0.85 -28.18 -3.54
CA CYS A 823 0.11 -27.12 -3.79
C CYS A 823 -0.15 -26.52 -5.17
N LEU A 824 -0.39 -25.22 -5.21
CA LEU A 824 -0.87 -24.48 -6.36
C LEU A 824 0.16 -23.40 -6.72
N PHE A 825 0.37 -23.19 -8.01
CA PHE A 825 1.37 -22.25 -8.55
C PHE A 825 0.73 -21.12 -9.36
N THR A 826 -0.55 -21.26 -9.72
CA THR A 826 -1.30 -20.25 -10.49
C THR A 826 -2.67 -19.99 -9.87
N THR A 827 -3.26 -18.82 -10.17
CA THR A 827 -4.57 -18.45 -9.62
C THR A 827 -5.69 -19.29 -10.27
N GLU A 828 -5.48 -19.74 -11.50
CA GLU A 828 -6.35 -20.63 -12.26
C GLU A 828 -6.44 -22.02 -11.61
N GLU A 829 -5.30 -22.58 -11.18
CA GLU A 829 -5.27 -23.82 -10.39
C GLU A 829 -6.06 -23.67 -9.07
N LEU A 830 -5.96 -22.51 -8.42
CA LEU A 830 -6.73 -22.20 -7.22
C LEU A 830 -8.24 -22.14 -7.50
N VAL A 831 -8.66 -21.49 -8.58
CA VAL A 831 -10.07 -21.46 -8.99
C VAL A 831 -10.59 -22.87 -9.25
N ALA A 832 -9.84 -23.68 -10.02
CA ALA A 832 -10.20 -25.06 -10.31
C ALA A 832 -10.35 -25.90 -9.03
N ALA A 833 -9.42 -25.77 -8.08
CA ALA A 833 -9.47 -26.48 -6.81
C ALA A 833 -10.65 -26.05 -5.92
N LEU A 834 -11.06 -24.77 -5.96
CA LEU A 834 -12.18 -24.27 -5.18
C LEU A 834 -13.55 -24.68 -5.74
N ARG A 835 -13.67 -24.88 -7.07
CA ARG A 835 -14.90 -25.34 -7.72
C ARG A 835 -15.31 -26.77 -7.30
N ASP A 836 -14.34 -27.66 -7.03
CA ASP A 836 -14.59 -28.99 -6.45
C ASP A 836 -13.76 -29.24 -5.18
N LEU A 837 -13.88 -28.29 -4.25
CA LEU A 837 -13.17 -28.34 -2.97
C LEU A 837 -13.43 -29.65 -2.18
N PRO A 838 -14.67 -30.21 -2.12
CA PRO A 838 -14.90 -31.46 -1.43
C PRO A 838 -14.13 -32.65 -2.01
N ALA A 839 -14.03 -32.78 -3.34
CA ALA A 839 -13.24 -33.84 -3.95
C ALA A 839 -11.74 -33.65 -3.72
N VAL A 840 -11.25 -32.41 -3.86
CA VAL A 840 -9.86 -32.05 -3.55
C VAL A 840 -9.52 -32.43 -2.11
N HIS A 841 -10.37 -32.07 -1.15
CA HIS A 841 -10.13 -32.41 0.25
C HIS A 841 -10.10 -33.93 0.50
N ARG A 842 -11.01 -34.70 -0.11
CA ARG A 842 -11.00 -36.17 -0.04
C ARG A 842 -9.74 -36.78 -0.63
N ALA A 843 -9.25 -36.26 -1.77
CA ALA A 843 -8.02 -36.73 -2.40
C ALA A 843 -6.78 -36.56 -1.50
N HIS A 844 -6.80 -35.59 -0.59
CA HIS A 844 -5.72 -35.32 0.36
C HIS A 844 -5.97 -35.88 1.78
N ALA A 845 -7.02 -36.69 2.00
CA ALA A 845 -7.42 -37.12 3.34
C ALA A 845 -6.31 -37.84 4.14
N GLN A 846 -5.52 -38.71 3.49
CA GLN A 846 -4.42 -39.42 4.15
C GLN A 846 -3.31 -38.45 4.59
N ARG A 847 -2.92 -37.50 3.74
CA ARG A 847 -1.92 -36.47 4.09
C ARG A 847 -2.45 -35.54 5.18
N TYR A 848 -3.73 -35.20 5.14
CA TYR A 848 -4.39 -34.41 6.18
C TYR A 848 -4.35 -35.11 7.54
N ALA A 849 -4.65 -36.42 7.58
CA ALA A 849 -4.57 -37.22 8.79
C ALA A 849 -3.13 -37.28 9.35
N ALA A 850 -2.13 -37.50 8.49
CA ALA A 850 -0.72 -37.49 8.89
C ALA A 850 -0.28 -36.12 9.43
N TRP A 851 -0.72 -35.03 8.79
CA TRP A 851 -0.45 -33.67 9.26
C TRP A 851 -1.06 -33.41 10.65
N ARG A 852 -2.31 -33.82 10.88
CA ARG A 852 -2.95 -33.72 12.21
C ARG A 852 -2.23 -34.55 13.26
N GLN A 853 -1.77 -35.75 12.91
CA GLN A 853 -0.99 -36.57 13.83
C GLN A 853 0.33 -35.88 14.21
N LEU A 854 0.98 -35.21 13.26
CA LEU A 854 2.24 -34.51 13.50
C LEU A 854 2.06 -33.22 14.33
N TRP A 855 1.07 -32.40 14.00
CA TRP A 855 0.94 -31.03 14.52
C TRP A 855 -0.21 -30.81 15.51
N CYS A 856 -1.16 -31.74 15.61
CA CYS A 856 -2.39 -31.54 16.40
C CYS A 856 -2.67 -32.66 17.40
N ALA A 857 -1.78 -33.65 17.56
CA ALA A 857 -2.04 -34.83 18.41
C ALA A 857 -2.32 -34.50 19.88
N ASP A 858 -1.78 -33.37 20.37
CA ASP A 858 -1.96 -32.91 21.76
C ASP A 858 -3.08 -31.86 21.92
N GLU A 859 -3.75 -31.45 20.83
CA GLU A 859 -4.83 -30.46 20.86
C GLU A 859 -6.15 -31.10 21.33
N ARG A 860 -6.43 -31.02 22.65
CA ARG A 860 -7.57 -31.68 23.32
C ARG A 860 -8.69 -30.75 23.77
N GLY A 861 -8.59 -29.44 23.52
CA GLY A 861 -9.63 -28.48 23.93
C GLY A 861 -9.55 -28.02 25.39
N ASN A 862 -8.47 -28.39 26.10
CA ASN A 862 -8.25 -28.09 27.51
C ASN A 862 -6.81 -27.64 27.83
N ALA A 863 -6.05 -27.16 26.83
CA ALA A 863 -4.67 -26.71 27.01
C ALA A 863 -4.59 -25.54 27.99
N ALA A 864 -5.47 -24.54 27.87
CA ALA A 864 -5.50 -23.39 28.77
C ALA A 864 -5.76 -23.80 30.22
N ALA A 865 -6.69 -24.74 30.42
CA ALA A 865 -7.02 -25.29 31.73
C ALA A 865 -5.80 -25.94 32.40
N ARG A 866 -5.10 -26.83 31.68
CA ARG A 866 -3.93 -27.56 32.21
C ARG A 866 -2.74 -26.65 32.45
N VAL A 867 -2.50 -25.67 31.56
CA VAL A 867 -1.45 -24.66 31.78
C VAL A 867 -1.76 -23.82 33.03
N VAL A 868 -3.03 -23.48 33.27
CA VAL A 868 -3.43 -22.76 34.49
C VAL A 868 -3.16 -23.58 35.75
N ASP A 869 -3.47 -24.87 35.74
CA ASP A 869 -3.22 -25.77 36.87
C ASP A 869 -1.71 -25.82 37.22
N ASP A 870 -0.87 -26.08 36.23
CA ASP A 870 0.57 -26.27 36.46
C ASP A 870 1.32 -24.95 36.73
N PHE A 871 0.94 -23.88 36.02
CA PHE A 871 1.67 -22.61 36.12
C PHE A 871 1.15 -21.67 37.20
N PHE A 872 -0.15 -21.70 37.53
CA PHE A 872 -0.72 -20.79 38.53
C PHE A 872 -1.15 -21.48 39.83
N ALA A 873 -1.49 -22.78 39.81
CA ALA A 873 -1.98 -23.49 41.00
C ALA A 873 -0.92 -24.36 41.71
N GLY A 874 0.12 -24.86 41.02
CA GLY A 874 1.16 -25.71 41.62
C GLY A 874 2.52 -25.03 41.94
N PRO A 875 3.30 -25.54 42.93
CA PRO A 875 4.75 -25.37 42.95
C PRO A 875 5.38 -26.24 41.83
N LEU A 876 6.16 -25.63 40.93
CA LEU A 876 6.81 -26.37 39.83
C LEU A 876 7.76 -27.45 40.38
N ALA A 877 7.64 -28.67 39.87
CA ALA A 877 8.62 -29.73 40.08
C ALA A 877 10.01 -29.24 39.63
N GLN A 878 11.01 -29.34 40.52
CA GLN A 878 12.39 -29.03 40.15
C GLN A 878 12.91 -30.06 39.14
N PRO A 879 13.70 -29.65 38.14
CA PRO A 879 14.35 -30.62 37.25
C PRO A 879 15.30 -31.50 38.07
N ALA A 880 15.27 -32.81 37.80
CA ALA A 880 16.18 -33.77 38.41
C ALA A 880 17.63 -33.33 38.13
N VAL A 881 18.35 -32.98 39.19
CA VAL A 881 19.78 -32.72 39.14
C VAL A 881 20.46 -34.04 38.78
N GLY A 882 20.89 -34.17 37.53
CA GLY A 882 21.74 -35.27 37.09
C GLY A 882 23.02 -35.29 37.92
N GLY A 883 23.39 -36.50 38.37
CA GLY A 883 24.50 -36.76 39.28
C GLY A 883 25.81 -36.07 38.89
N GLY A 884 26.49 -35.54 39.90
CA GLY A 884 27.76 -34.86 39.75
C GLY A 884 28.85 -35.75 39.16
N PHE A 885 29.47 -35.25 38.09
CA PHE A 885 30.82 -35.68 37.72
C PHE A 885 31.83 -34.88 38.55
N LEU A 886 32.50 -35.59 39.45
CA LEU A 886 33.66 -35.13 40.19
C LEU A 886 34.82 -34.93 39.22
N TRP A 887 35.30 -33.69 39.08
CA TRP A 887 36.59 -33.40 38.49
C TRP A 887 37.68 -33.59 39.55
N GLY A 888 38.43 -34.68 39.40
CA GLY A 888 39.70 -34.89 40.10
C GLY A 888 40.79 -34.00 39.51
N THR A 889 41.58 -33.42 40.39
CA THR A 889 42.79 -32.64 40.11
C THR A 889 43.88 -33.50 39.47
N ARG A 890 44.22 -33.23 38.21
CA ARG A 890 45.58 -32.99 37.69
C ARG A 890 45.55 -32.66 36.20
#